data_AF-A0A317ZEY5-F1
#
_entry.id   AF-A0A317ZEY5-F1
#
_cell.length_a   1.000
_cell.length_b   1.000
_cell.length_c   1.000
_cell.angle_alpha   90.00
_cell.angle_beta   90.00
_cell.angle_gamma   90.00
#
_symmetry.space_group_name_H-M   'P 1'
#
loop_
_entity.id
_entity.type
_entity.pdbx_description
1 polymer ?
#
loop_
_entity_poly.entity_id
_entity_poly.type
_entity_poly.pdbx_seq_one_letter_code
_entity_poly.pdbx_strand_id
1 'polypeptide(L)'
;MLRLPFAILSLCIGLLGTATGAPNKKPETGGLDTEPGLGLRIYWIGDHFDEPGEPVAIDPSASANVDLTVPSVEVEADTVFQNDQQIMERDKEKIRSQYIAEWSGWIRIPMEGAYSFALNTTAPTRFMIGGERVGSDTKIIPRGWHTFELIQIVKNKADKPIRLAWKTPRRPRQPAAVPTGNLLAPKYYFRPTQSGQKALSGKKTRPGLGKKLDAVHPGYRATNIRPGNLEMPVGGLGMLSDGRLAVARFDAQTLKGPHPTKKPNGELWLISNPGSDDPSEITGEKIADELFEPSGLKVLDDAIYVSQRNELSCYSYDPMIDQWQKTVVAKGWTTNDFHQISAGLPWTPGPTPGHPGYLYMSRGSGLGLWQNPPNHGAVWKIDLSQAVGENIEVLAGGLRTPNGLGLNAEGECFVIDNQGNWTPANEINHVQKGRFFGFYQPNRPPKAHPSPFQPKEHGSKAGVTEAAIKLPQDEIANSPTQLLLFPDGHQFEGQFAVGDMRYGGINRAYLEKVNGVYQGCIMRFTQGLAAGPNRILFGPDGSLYVGGIGGRHARTWYWKDPKKNNQPIYQGLERLTPTGETAFEIHHMSATPDGFVIHFTEAVPKETLENPAAYALEQWTYRATRHYGGPKIDQEELSVTRAIASEDGRSVRLTVPGRKQGYVIHLRTDPIASSGRAIWSGDVWYTLNEIPE
;
A
#
# COMPACT_ATOMS: atom_id res chain seq x y z
N MET A 1 16.52 48.05 -56.89
CA MET A 1 16.84 49.07 -55.85
C MET A 1 16.25 48.62 -54.52
N LEU A 2 17.04 48.79 -53.47
CA LEU A 2 16.99 48.15 -52.16
C LEU A 2 15.64 48.20 -51.42
N ARG A 3 15.30 47.10 -50.72
CA ARG A 3 14.63 47.13 -49.41
C ARG A 3 15.17 46.02 -48.51
N LEU A 4 15.90 46.42 -47.46
CA LEU A 4 16.18 45.64 -46.25
C LEU A 4 15.19 46.04 -45.13
N PRO A 5 14.97 45.20 -44.11
CA PRO A 5 13.84 45.32 -43.18
C PRO A 5 14.14 46.19 -41.95
N PHE A 6 13.09 46.84 -41.45
CA PHE A 6 13.06 47.56 -40.18
C PHE A 6 12.75 46.59 -39.02
N ALA A 7 13.61 46.59 -38.01
CA ALA A 7 13.30 46.14 -36.66
C ALA A 7 12.71 47.32 -35.87
N ILE A 8 11.57 47.13 -35.21
CA ILE A 8 11.01 48.09 -34.26
C ILE A 8 10.94 47.43 -32.89
N LEU A 9 11.69 48.02 -31.97
CA LEU A 9 11.67 47.85 -30.53
C LEU A 9 10.29 48.31 -30.00
N SER A 10 9.51 47.43 -29.37
CA SER A 10 8.34 47.85 -28.58
C SER A 10 8.68 47.88 -27.09
N LEU A 11 8.66 49.11 -26.58
CA LEU A 11 8.80 49.53 -25.20
C LEU A 11 7.52 49.16 -24.42
N CYS A 12 7.56 48.14 -23.55
CA CYS A 12 6.47 47.85 -22.63
C CYS A 12 6.57 48.75 -21.40
N ILE A 13 5.72 49.77 -21.35
CA ILE A 13 5.47 50.60 -20.17
C ILE A 13 4.79 49.73 -19.11
N GLY A 14 5.51 49.49 -18.01
CA GLY A 14 4.96 48.82 -16.82
C GLY A 14 3.91 49.70 -16.16
N LEU A 15 2.64 49.32 -16.31
CA LEU A 15 1.56 49.81 -15.47
C LEU A 15 1.79 49.28 -14.04
N LEU A 16 2.14 50.21 -13.15
CA LEU A 16 2.05 50.06 -11.70
C LEU A 16 0.59 49.81 -11.30
N GLY A 17 0.17 48.55 -11.39
CA GLY A 17 -1.01 48.05 -10.70
C GLY A 17 -0.68 47.94 -9.22
N THR A 18 -1.24 48.84 -8.41
CA THR A 18 -1.30 48.69 -6.96
C THR A 18 -1.88 47.32 -6.63
N ALA A 19 -1.04 46.44 -6.07
CA ALA A 19 -1.46 45.15 -5.55
C ALA A 19 -2.41 45.38 -4.36
N THR A 20 -3.71 45.50 -4.66
CA THR A 20 -4.76 45.35 -3.66
C THR A 20 -4.63 43.93 -3.10
N GLY A 21 -4.25 43.85 -1.82
CA GLY A 21 -3.87 42.60 -1.16
C GLY A 21 -4.87 41.47 -1.41
N ALA A 22 -4.38 40.38 -1.99
CA ALA A 22 -5.14 39.16 -2.10
C ALA A 22 -5.55 38.69 -0.67
N PRO A 23 -6.80 38.24 -0.47
CA PRO A 23 -7.25 37.74 0.82
C PRO A 23 -6.38 36.57 1.32
N ASN A 24 -6.38 36.33 2.64
CA ASN A 24 -5.75 35.17 3.31
C ASN A 24 -6.37 33.84 2.82
N LYS A 25 -6.25 33.49 1.54
CA LYS A 25 -6.72 32.20 1.03
C LYS A 25 -5.89 31.13 1.74
N LYS A 26 -6.56 30.18 2.40
CA LYS A 26 -5.90 29.02 2.98
C LYS A 26 -5.09 28.30 1.89
N PRO A 27 -4.02 27.57 2.26
CA PRO A 27 -3.27 26.78 1.30
C PRO A 27 -4.18 25.84 0.51
N GLU A 28 -3.83 25.61 -0.75
CA GLU A 28 -4.47 24.54 -1.52
C GLU A 28 -4.04 23.19 -0.94
N THR A 29 -5.00 22.45 -0.40
CA THR A 29 -4.76 21.18 0.29
C THR A 29 -5.12 19.97 -0.57
N GLY A 30 -5.48 20.19 -1.84
CA GLY A 30 -6.05 19.14 -2.68
C GLY A 30 -7.34 18.55 -2.12
N GLY A 31 -8.13 19.32 -1.37
CA GLY A 31 -9.41 18.88 -0.80
C GLY A 31 -9.34 18.27 0.61
N LEU A 32 -8.14 18.16 1.19
CA LEU A 32 -7.96 17.76 2.59
C LEU A 32 -8.43 18.85 3.56
N ASP A 33 -9.11 18.44 4.63
CA ASP A 33 -9.36 19.33 5.77
C ASP A 33 -8.02 19.68 6.45
N THR A 34 -8.01 20.77 7.21
CA THR A 34 -6.81 21.27 7.89
C THR A 34 -7.04 21.45 9.37
N GLU A 35 -6.00 21.32 10.17
CA GLU A 35 -6.01 21.56 11.61
C GLU A 35 -4.82 22.45 12.05
N PRO A 36 -4.95 23.24 13.14
CA PRO A 36 -3.85 24.07 13.65
C PRO A 36 -2.62 23.24 14.05
N GLY A 37 -1.42 23.71 13.71
CA GLY A 37 -0.16 23.05 14.03
C GLY A 37 0.65 22.60 12.81
N LEU A 38 1.61 21.71 13.02
CA LEU A 38 2.45 21.09 11.99
C LEU A 38 2.38 19.57 12.10
N GLY A 39 2.42 18.86 10.98
CA GLY A 39 2.56 17.40 10.99
C GLY A 39 4.00 17.01 11.35
N LEU A 40 4.18 16.16 12.36
CA LEU A 40 5.47 15.63 12.82
C LEU A 40 5.56 14.14 12.49
N ARG A 41 6.60 13.73 11.77
CA ARG A 41 6.99 12.31 11.58
C ARG A 41 8.35 12.03 12.19
N ILE A 42 8.49 10.87 12.83
CA ILE A 42 9.78 10.43 13.40
C ILE A 42 10.12 9.04 12.90
N TYR A 43 11.38 8.88 12.52
CA TYR A 43 11.94 7.66 11.97
C TYR A 43 13.12 7.23 12.85
N TRP A 44 12.98 6.09 13.51
CA TRP A 44 14.05 5.51 14.30
C TRP A 44 15.06 4.83 13.39
N ILE A 45 16.30 5.31 13.43
CA ILE A 45 17.37 4.82 12.54
C ILE A 45 18.28 3.83 13.27
N GLY A 46 18.39 3.92 14.60
CA GLY A 46 19.35 3.13 15.39
C GLY A 46 20.80 3.50 15.07
N ASP A 47 21.75 2.68 15.52
CA ASP A 47 23.22 2.95 15.56
C ASP A 47 23.90 3.10 14.17
N HIS A 48 23.12 3.17 13.10
CA HIS A 48 23.62 3.27 11.71
C HIS A 48 24.04 4.69 11.30
N PHE A 49 23.97 5.70 12.18
CA PHE A 49 24.47 7.06 11.86
C PHE A 49 26.00 7.20 11.83
N ASP A 50 26.72 6.18 12.31
CA ASP A 50 28.17 6.20 12.52
C ASP A 50 28.96 5.66 11.30
N GLU A 51 28.29 5.25 10.23
CA GLU A 51 28.95 4.88 8.97
C GLU A 51 29.33 6.15 8.16
N PRO A 52 30.62 6.33 7.77
CA PRO A 52 31.09 7.56 7.14
C PRO A 52 30.60 7.72 5.69
N GLY A 53 29.99 8.88 5.38
CA GLY A 53 29.97 9.45 4.02
C GLY A 53 28.65 9.49 3.25
N GLU A 54 27.53 8.98 3.76
CA GLU A 54 26.29 8.96 2.98
C GLU A 54 25.29 10.08 3.33
N PRO A 55 24.61 10.68 2.34
CA PRO A 55 23.47 11.55 2.58
C PRO A 55 22.35 10.73 3.25
N VAL A 56 21.96 11.12 4.46
CA VAL A 56 20.86 10.51 5.18
C VAL A 56 19.53 10.86 4.49
N ALA A 57 19.06 9.98 3.62
CA ALA A 57 17.71 10.04 3.07
C ALA A 57 16.92 8.80 3.52
N ILE A 58 15.79 9.04 4.20
CA ILE A 58 14.82 8.01 4.54
C ILE A 58 14.21 7.50 3.24
N ASP A 59 14.00 6.19 3.13
CA ASP A 59 13.22 5.61 2.04
C ASP A 59 11.83 6.31 1.96
N PRO A 60 11.49 7.00 0.86
CA PRO A 60 10.21 7.71 0.72
C PRO A 60 8.96 6.83 0.85
N SER A 61 9.13 5.50 0.72
CA SER A 61 8.08 4.52 0.92
C SER A 61 7.84 4.21 2.40
N ALA A 62 8.84 4.40 3.27
CA ALA A 62 8.82 3.99 4.67
C ALA A 62 7.72 4.68 5.49
N SER A 63 7.06 3.87 6.31
CA SER A 63 6.13 4.30 7.34
C SER A 63 6.92 4.84 8.53
N ALA A 64 6.44 5.93 9.14
CA ALA A 64 7.15 6.51 10.28
C ALA A 64 6.88 5.69 11.55
N ASN A 65 7.77 5.80 12.54
CA ASN A 65 7.53 5.26 13.87
C ASN A 65 6.48 6.07 14.62
N VAL A 66 6.43 7.38 14.36
CA VAL A 66 5.45 8.33 14.92
C VAL A 66 4.92 9.20 13.80
N ASP A 67 3.61 9.46 13.78
CA ASP A 67 2.98 10.47 12.91
C ASP A 67 1.88 11.20 13.69
N LEU A 68 2.07 12.49 13.96
CA LEU A 68 1.20 13.32 14.79
C LEU A 68 1.01 14.73 14.18
N THR A 69 0.06 15.49 14.72
CA THR A 69 0.03 16.96 14.55
C THR A 69 0.45 17.60 15.87
N VAL A 70 1.40 18.54 15.83
CA VAL A 70 1.97 19.23 16.99
C VAL A 70 1.74 20.74 16.90
N PRO A 71 1.57 21.45 18.02
CA PRO A 71 1.23 22.88 18.02
C PRO A 71 2.39 23.80 17.64
N SER A 72 3.63 23.30 17.67
CA SER A 72 4.87 24.04 17.41
C SER A 72 6.01 23.10 17.01
N VAL A 73 7.14 23.67 16.59
CA VAL A 73 8.42 22.93 16.54
C VAL A 73 9.05 23.01 17.92
N GLU A 74 8.54 22.19 18.83
CA GLU A 74 9.14 21.92 20.13
C GLU A 74 9.06 20.42 20.36
N VAL A 75 10.22 19.78 20.47
CA VAL A 75 10.34 18.38 20.86
C VAL A 75 11.11 18.36 22.16
N GLU A 76 10.37 18.29 23.27
CA GLU A 76 10.98 17.83 24.51
C GLU A 76 11.18 16.32 24.37
N ALA A 77 12.38 15.83 24.65
CA ALA A 77 12.80 14.45 24.44
C ALA A 77 11.82 13.38 24.99
N ASP A 78 11.02 13.76 25.99
CA ASP A 78 10.08 12.90 26.68
C ASP A 78 8.60 13.11 26.30
N THR A 79 8.22 14.19 25.58
CA THR A 79 6.81 14.48 25.24
C THR A 79 6.32 13.82 23.96
N VAL A 80 7.20 13.59 22.99
CA VAL A 80 6.89 12.92 21.71
C VAL A 80 6.29 11.51 21.90
N PHE A 81 6.63 10.86 23.02
CA PHE A 81 6.24 9.49 23.31
C PHE A 81 5.07 9.37 24.29
N GLN A 82 4.43 10.48 24.68
CA GLN A 82 3.35 10.50 25.66
C GLN A 82 1.95 10.34 25.06
N ASN A 83 1.77 10.56 23.76
CA ASN A 83 0.48 10.39 23.10
C ASN A 83 0.34 8.95 22.59
N ASP A 84 -0.18 8.06 23.45
CA ASP A 84 -0.94 6.81 23.17
C ASP A 84 -0.57 5.93 21.95
N GLN A 85 0.62 6.04 21.38
CA GLN A 85 1.24 5.07 20.47
C GLN A 85 2.34 4.42 21.29
N GLN A 86 2.03 3.34 22.02
CA GLN A 86 2.98 2.69 22.92
C GLN A 86 4.12 2.04 22.13
N ILE A 87 5.11 2.85 21.74
CA ILE A 87 6.48 2.41 21.60
C ILE A 87 6.81 1.71 22.93
N MET A 88 7.22 0.44 22.87
CA MET A 88 7.53 -0.32 24.09
C MET A 88 8.58 0.45 24.89
N GLU A 89 8.57 0.36 26.22
CA GLU A 89 9.57 1.05 27.06
C GLU A 89 11.01 0.76 26.61
N ARG A 90 11.30 -0.48 26.20
CA ARG A 90 12.60 -0.87 25.63
C ARG A 90 12.94 -0.16 24.31
N ASP A 91 11.93 0.18 23.52
CA ASP A 91 12.09 0.89 22.24
C ASP A 91 12.15 2.40 22.49
N LYS A 92 11.50 2.94 23.53
CA LYS A 92 11.57 4.37 23.87
C LYS A 92 13.01 4.80 24.12
N GLU A 93 13.77 3.99 24.85
CA GLU A 93 15.19 4.26 25.10
C GLU A 93 16.04 4.26 23.82
N LYS A 94 15.68 3.40 22.83
CA LYS A 94 16.35 3.30 21.53
C LYS A 94 15.97 4.42 20.55
N ILE A 95 14.68 4.76 20.45
CA ILE A 95 14.22 5.91 19.63
C ILE A 95 14.75 7.22 20.21
N ARG A 96 15.03 7.27 21.52
CA ARG A 96 15.64 8.42 22.18
C ARG A 96 17.08 8.70 21.73
N SER A 97 17.87 7.83 21.11
CA SER A 97 19.28 8.18 20.83
C SER A 97 19.52 8.64 19.40
N GLN A 98 18.86 8.02 18.42
CA GLN A 98 19.21 8.16 17.00
C GLN A 98 17.97 8.10 16.07
N TYR A 99 17.52 9.25 15.58
CA TYR A 99 16.33 9.36 14.75
C TYR A 99 16.36 10.57 13.79
N ILE A 100 15.42 10.57 12.85
CA ILE A 100 15.11 11.72 11.98
C ILE A 100 13.71 12.21 12.30
N ALA A 101 13.56 13.51 12.51
CA ALA A 101 12.26 14.16 12.71
C ALA A 101 11.94 15.12 11.57
N GLU A 102 10.73 15.00 11.02
CA GLU A 102 10.23 15.80 9.91
C GLU A 102 8.96 16.55 10.33
N TRP A 103 9.02 17.88 10.31
CA TRP A 103 7.84 18.74 10.42
C TRP A 103 7.43 19.20 9.03
N SER A 104 6.13 19.19 8.78
CA SER A 104 5.54 19.53 7.49
C SER A 104 4.20 20.22 7.66
N GLY A 105 3.90 21.18 6.79
CA GLY A 105 2.62 21.89 6.80
C GLY A 105 2.75 23.26 6.15
N TRP A 106 2.09 24.25 6.73
CA TRP A 106 2.15 25.64 6.30
C TRP A 106 2.34 26.58 7.46
N ILE A 107 3.06 27.66 7.21
CA ILE A 107 3.22 28.79 8.12
C ILE A 107 2.55 30.04 7.53
N ARG A 108 1.79 30.74 8.36
CA ARG A 108 1.15 32.01 8.02
C ARG A 108 2.05 33.17 8.39
N ILE A 109 2.42 33.94 7.39
CA ILE A 109 3.10 35.22 7.50
C ILE A 109 2.03 36.32 7.56
N PRO A 110 1.77 36.91 8.75
CA PRO A 110 0.64 37.81 8.96
C PRO A 110 0.78 39.15 8.23
N MET A 111 2.01 39.57 7.97
CA MET A 111 2.34 40.77 7.23
C MET A 111 3.61 40.55 6.43
N GLU A 112 3.70 41.19 5.29
CA GLU A 112 4.93 41.20 4.52
C GLU A 112 6.02 41.93 5.29
N GLY A 113 7.24 41.43 5.20
CA GLY A 113 8.41 42.14 5.71
C GLY A 113 9.53 41.22 6.11
N ALA A 114 10.46 41.77 6.88
CA ALA A 114 11.67 41.13 7.35
C ALA A 114 11.40 40.15 8.51
N TYR A 115 11.60 38.86 8.24
CA TYR A 115 11.55 37.77 9.23
C TYR A 115 12.91 37.09 9.33
N SER A 116 13.32 36.73 10.54
CA SER A 116 14.44 35.80 10.76
C SER A 116 13.98 34.68 11.65
N PHE A 117 14.41 33.46 11.37
CA PHE A 117 14.06 32.29 12.17
C PHE A 117 15.27 31.82 12.95
N ALA A 118 15.05 31.44 14.20
CA ALA A 118 16.07 30.89 15.08
C ALA A 118 15.66 29.48 15.49
N LEU A 119 16.54 28.52 15.25
CA LEU A 119 16.41 27.15 15.69
C LEU A 119 17.39 26.94 16.84
N ASN A 120 16.87 26.58 18.02
CA ASN A 120 17.72 26.20 19.15
C ASN A 120 18.01 24.70 19.07
N THR A 121 19.00 24.31 18.26
CA THR A 121 19.47 22.92 18.13
C THR A 121 20.93 22.87 17.69
N THR A 122 21.65 21.82 18.11
CA THR A 122 23.00 21.48 17.60
C THR A 122 22.93 20.48 16.45
N ALA A 123 21.76 19.89 16.20
CA ALA A 123 21.56 18.86 15.20
C ALA A 123 21.66 19.42 13.77
N PRO A 124 22.23 18.65 12.82
CA PRO A 124 22.08 18.93 11.40
C PRO A 124 20.59 19.10 11.04
N THR A 125 20.24 20.26 10.51
CA THR A 125 18.84 20.63 10.23
C THR A 125 18.70 21.24 8.83
N ARG A 126 17.68 20.81 8.10
CA ARG A 126 17.22 21.42 6.85
C ARG A 126 15.90 22.13 7.12
N PHE A 127 15.85 23.45 6.95
CA PHE A 127 14.65 24.24 7.14
C PHE A 127 14.28 24.98 5.86
N MET A 128 13.03 24.84 5.42
CA MET A 128 12.49 25.47 4.21
C MET A 128 11.16 26.17 4.51
N ILE A 129 10.97 27.35 3.90
CA ILE A 129 9.68 28.05 3.83
C ILE A 129 9.42 28.44 2.37
N GLY A 130 8.24 28.12 1.85
CA GLY A 130 7.87 28.45 0.47
C GLY A 130 8.78 27.79 -0.58
N GLY A 131 9.39 26.64 -0.25
CA GLY A 131 10.37 25.97 -1.10
C GLY A 131 11.79 26.55 -1.03
N GLU A 132 12.02 27.61 -0.28
CA GLU A 132 13.36 28.21 -0.12
C GLU A 132 14.01 27.85 1.22
N ARG A 133 15.32 27.63 1.20
CA ARG A 133 16.10 27.36 2.43
C ARG A 133 16.09 28.55 3.37
N VAL A 134 15.82 28.31 4.65
CA VAL A 134 15.84 29.30 5.72
C VAL A 134 17.09 29.08 6.56
N GLY A 135 17.97 30.09 6.57
CA GLY A 135 19.16 30.15 7.43
C GLY A 135 18.95 31.06 8.64
N SER A 136 20.05 31.49 9.25
CA SER A 136 20.06 32.49 10.33
C SER A 136 19.71 33.90 9.86
N ASP A 137 19.73 34.14 8.55
CA ASP A 137 19.61 35.45 7.96
C ASP A 137 18.16 35.94 7.95
N THR A 138 18.01 37.26 7.85
CA THR A 138 16.70 37.89 7.69
C THR A 138 16.25 37.80 6.23
N LYS A 139 15.03 37.33 6.01
CA LYS A 139 14.37 37.22 4.71
C LYS A 139 13.15 38.12 4.64
N ILE A 140 12.91 38.74 3.48
CA ILE A 140 11.64 39.39 3.18
C ILE A 140 10.67 38.32 2.72
N ILE A 141 9.58 38.10 3.48
CA ILE A 141 8.60 37.06 3.15
C ILE A 141 7.24 37.72 2.89
N PRO A 142 6.60 37.43 1.74
CA PRO A 142 5.27 37.95 1.43
C PRO A 142 4.23 37.58 2.49
N ARG A 143 3.24 38.45 2.68
CA ARG A 143 2.06 38.12 3.49
C ARG A 143 1.33 36.92 2.86
N GLY A 144 0.97 35.93 3.68
CA GLY A 144 0.20 34.78 3.20
C GLY A 144 0.58 33.47 3.88
N TRP A 145 0.08 32.36 3.34
CA TRP A 145 0.51 31.03 3.75
C TRP A 145 1.64 30.54 2.86
N HIS A 146 2.64 29.94 3.47
CA HIS A 146 3.80 29.37 2.80
C HIS A 146 3.99 27.93 3.24
N THR A 147 4.49 27.05 2.37
CA THR A 147 4.86 25.69 2.76
C THR A 147 5.94 25.75 3.85
N PHE A 148 5.89 24.81 4.78
CA PHE A 148 6.82 24.67 5.88
C PHE A 148 7.39 23.25 5.86
N GLU A 149 8.71 23.12 5.76
CA GLU A 149 9.42 21.84 5.90
C GLU A 149 10.62 22.01 6.82
N LEU A 150 10.71 21.18 7.85
CA LEU A 150 11.87 21.13 8.73
C LEU A 150 12.25 19.67 8.92
N ILE A 151 13.53 19.33 8.67
CA ILE A 151 14.07 18.00 8.92
C ILE A 151 15.24 18.15 9.88
N GLN A 152 15.20 17.44 11.00
CA GLN A 152 16.26 17.38 12.00
C GLN A 152 16.83 15.96 12.04
N ILE A 153 18.16 15.83 12.01
CA ILE A 153 18.87 14.56 12.15
C ILE A 153 19.48 14.50 13.55
N VAL A 154 18.93 13.66 14.43
CA VAL A 154 19.37 13.53 15.82
C VAL A 154 20.26 12.30 15.94
N LYS A 155 21.56 12.51 16.21
CA LYS A 155 22.55 11.44 16.34
C LYS A 155 22.87 11.06 17.79
N ASN A 156 22.57 11.94 18.74
CA ASN A 156 22.82 11.70 20.15
C ASN A 156 21.85 12.50 21.05
N LYS A 157 21.97 12.33 22.37
CA LYS A 157 21.08 12.99 23.34
C LYS A 157 21.21 14.52 23.39
N ALA A 158 22.39 15.08 23.08
CA ALA A 158 22.60 16.52 23.09
C ALA A 158 21.91 17.23 21.92
N ASP A 159 21.68 16.52 20.82
CA ASP A 159 21.02 17.03 19.60
C ASP A 159 19.51 17.22 19.73
N LYS A 160 18.90 16.72 20.81
CA LYS A 160 17.44 16.58 20.95
C LYS A 160 16.62 17.86 21.03
N PRO A 161 16.99 18.87 21.83
CA PRO A 161 16.14 20.05 21.91
C PRO A 161 16.15 20.71 20.53
N ILE A 162 14.94 20.93 20.01
CA ILE A 162 14.72 21.85 18.91
C ILE A 162 13.56 22.74 19.29
N ARG A 163 13.80 24.05 19.21
CA ARG A 163 12.77 25.08 19.37
C ARG A 163 12.86 26.05 18.22
N LEU A 164 11.74 26.28 17.53
CA LEU A 164 11.64 27.31 16.52
C LEU A 164 11.11 28.61 17.13
N ALA A 165 11.88 29.68 16.95
CA ALA A 165 11.45 31.04 17.20
C ALA A 165 11.58 31.87 15.92
N TRP A 166 10.83 32.97 15.85
CA TRP A 166 10.94 33.97 14.80
C TRP A 166 11.12 35.37 15.39
N LYS A 167 11.80 36.23 14.65
CA LYS A 167 11.70 37.69 14.80
C LYS A 167 10.81 38.18 13.67
N THR A 168 9.93 39.12 13.97
CA THR A 168 8.94 39.63 13.02
C THR A 168 9.20 41.11 12.76
N PRO A 169 8.62 41.71 11.70
CA PRO A 169 8.77 43.14 11.43
C PRO A 169 8.34 44.02 12.62
N ARG A 170 7.35 43.57 13.40
CA ARG A 170 6.87 44.26 14.62
C ARG A 170 7.72 44.01 15.85
N ARG A 171 8.48 42.92 15.89
CA ARG A 171 9.36 42.53 17.00
C ARG A 171 10.72 42.08 16.48
N PRO A 172 11.51 42.98 15.89
CA PRO A 172 12.76 42.62 15.21
C PRO A 172 13.91 42.32 16.17
N ARG A 173 13.75 42.61 17.48
CA ARG A 173 14.81 42.41 18.49
C ARG A 173 14.58 41.22 19.42
N GLN A 174 13.35 40.73 19.53
CA GLN A 174 12.99 39.67 20.48
C GLN A 174 12.44 38.46 19.71
N PRO A 175 13.20 37.35 19.62
CA PRO A 175 12.65 36.10 19.13
C PRO A 175 11.47 35.67 19.99
N ALA A 176 10.40 35.20 19.35
CA ALA A 176 9.25 34.60 20.03
C ALA A 176 8.91 33.27 19.37
N ALA A 177 8.24 32.38 20.09
CA ALA A 177 7.68 31.18 19.50
C ALA A 177 6.72 31.55 18.35
N VAL A 178 6.70 30.73 17.30
CA VAL A 178 5.69 30.87 16.24
C VAL A 178 4.34 30.47 16.84
N PRO A 179 3.31 31.35 16.84
CA PRO A 179 2.01 31.00 17.39
C PRO A 179 1.39 29.83 16.65
N THR A 180 0.75 28.89 17.35
CA THR A 180 0.06 27.75 16.71
C THR A 180 -1.02 28.19 15.72
N GLY A 181 -1.68 29.33 15.96
CA GLY A 181 -2.64 29.91 15.00
C GLY A 181 -2.03 30.39 13.68
N ASN A 182 -0.69 30.45 13.61
CA ASN A 182 0.07 30.72 12.40
C ASN A 182 0.60 29.43 11.75
N LEU A 183 0.27 28.26 12.28
CA LEU A 183 0.68 26.97 11.74
C LEU A 183 -0.55 26.18 11.31
N LEU A 184 -0.43 25.48 10.20
CA LEU A 184 -1.51 24.65 9.66
C LEU A 184 -0.96 23.34 9.13
N ALA A 185 -1.62 22.23 9.44
CA ALA A 185 -1.30 20.91 8.95
C ALA A 185 -2.50 20.30 8.20
N PRO A 186 -2.26 19.40 7.22
CA PRO A 186 -3.34 18.57 6.70
C PRO A 186 -3.88 17.68 7.83
N LYS A 187 -5.21 17.59 7.92
CA LYS A 187 -5.88 16.72 8.88
C LYS A 187 -6.06 15.33 8.28
N TYR A 188 -5.31 14.37 8.82
CA TYR A 188 -5.45 12.96 8.45
C TYR A 188 -6.29 12.22 9.48
N TYR A 189 -7.32 11.52 9.02
CA TYR A 189 -8.16 10.65 9.85
C TYR A 189 -7.45 9.36 10.24
N PHE A 190 -6.48 8.96 9.41
CA PHE A 190 -5.72 7.75 9.59
C PHE A 190 -4.24 8.00 9.30
N ARG A 191 -3.37 7.50 10.17
CA ARG A 191 -1.92 7.75 10.14
C ARG A 191 -1.18 6.43 10.25
N PRO A 192 -0.88 5.76 9.13
CA PRO A 192 -0.12 4.52 9.13
C PRO A 192 1.28 4.74 9.70
N THR A 193 1.62 3.94 10.69
CA THR A 193 2.95 3.88 11.31
C THR A 193 3.53 2.48 11.19
N GLN A 194 4.81 2.31 11.47
CA GLN A 194 5.39 0.99 11.68
C GLN A 194 6.49 1.11 12.72
N SER A 195 6.44 0.25 13.74
CA SER A 195 7.50 0.15 14.74
C SER A 195 8.76 -0.50 14.15
N GLY A 196 9.87 -0.46 14.89
CA GLY A 196 11.13 -1.02 14.43
C GLY A 196 12.03 -0.02 13.70
N GLN A 197 13.27 -0.46 13.48
CA GLN A 197 14.34 0.34 12.90
C GLN A 197 14.09 0.57 11.40
N LYS A 198 14.36 1.77 10.90
CA LYS A 198 14.20 2.13 9.50
C LYS A 198 15.53 2.04 8.76
N ALA A 199 15.50 1.48 7.57
CA ALA A 199 16.66 1.41 6.71
C ALA A 199 17.04 2.81 6.19
N LEU A 200 18.33 3.12 6.22
CA LEU A 200 18.91 4.22 5.45
C LEU A 200 19.22 3.77 4.02
N SER A 201 19.18 4.70 3.09
CA SER A 201 19.63 4.46 1.72
C SER A 201 21.15 4.32 1.67
N GLY A 202 21.67 3.11 1.34
CA GLY A 202 23.10 2.93 0.99
C GLY A 202 23.87 1.68 1.45
N LYS A 203 23.24 0.71 2.12
CA LYS A 203 23.87 -0.62 2.33
C LYS A 203 24.24 -1.31 1.01
N LYS A 204 25.08 -2.37 1.05
CA LYS A 204 25.32 -3.38 -0.03
C LYS A 204 24.01 -4.08 -0.44
N THR A 205 23.09 -3.31 -0.98
CA THR A 205 21.74 -3.67 -1.38
C THR A 205 21.50 -3.01 -2.72
N ARG A 206 20.94 -3.76 -3.65
CA ARG A 206 20.49 -3.28 -4.96
C ARG A 206 18.99 -3.55 -5.09
N PRO A 207 18.27 -2.92 -6.03
CA PRO A 207 16.90 -3.31 -6.31
C PRO A 207 16.78 -4.84 -6.44
N GLY A 208 15.85 -5.43 -5.68
CA GLY A 208 15.65 -6.88 -5.58
C GLY A 208 16.45 -7.59 -4.47
N LEU A 209 17.39 -6.91 -3.80
CA LEU A 209 18.19 -7.45 -2.69
C LEU A 209 18.24 -6.46 -1.53
N GLY A 210 17.37 -6.65 -0.54
CA GLY A 210 17.19 -5.75 0.58
C GLY A 210 16.63 -4.37 0.22
N LYS A 211 16.37 -4.12 -1.06
CA LYS A 211 15.64 -2.97 -1.58
C LYS A 211 14.52 -3.45 -2.49
N LYS A 212 13.49 -2.65 -2.56
CA LYS A 212 12.41 -2.80 -3.53
C LYS A 212 12.95 -2.83 -4.95
N LEU A 213 12.31 -3.59 -5.84
CA LEU A 213 12.55 -3.47 -7.28
C LEU A 213 12.21 -2.04 -7.74
N ASP A 214 12.81 -1.59 -8.82
CA ASP A 214 12.62 -0.23 -9.35
C ASP A 214 12.27 -0.21 -10.84
N ALA A 215 12.07 -1.38 -11.45
CA ALA A 215 11.77 -1.54 -12.86
C ALA A 215 10.68 -2.59 -13.09
N VAL A 216 10.07 -2.50 -14.28
CA VAL A 216 9.13 -3.52 -14.78
C VAL A 216 9.90 -4.81 -15.00
N HIS A 217 9.29 -5.93 -14.63
CA HIS A 217 9.86 -7.26 -14.84
C HIS A 217 10.23 -7.47 -16.32
N PRO A 218 11.45 -7.96 -16.65
CA PRO A 218 11.94 -8.07 -18.03
C PRO A 218 11.01 -8.82 -19.00
N GLY A 219 10.31 -9.83 -18.49
CA GLY A 219 9.31 -10.58 -19.26
C GLY A 219 8.07 -9.80 -19.68
N TYR A 220 7.95 -8.51 -19.32
CA TYR A 220 6.81 -7.66 -19.62
C TYR A 220 7.21 -6.26 -20.09
N ARG A 221 6.44 -5.71 -21.02
CA ARG A 221 6.44 -4.30 -21.39
C ARG A 221 5.16 -3.65 -20.86
N ALA A 222 5.30 -2.58 -20.08
CA ALA A 222 4.16 -1.81 -19.58
C ALA A 222 3.75 -0.71 -20.56
N THR A 223 2.46 -0.65 -20.91
CA THR A 223 1.86 0.36 -21.79
C THR A 223 0.67 1.01 -21.09
N ASN A 224 0.55 2.34 -21.15
CA ASN A 224 -0.64 3.04 -20.66
C ASN A 224 -1.79 2.82 -21.64
N ILE A 225 -2.94 2.39 -21.14
CA ILE A 225 -4.12 2.07 -21.96
C ILE A 225 -5.35 2.89 -21.55
N ARG A 226 -5.13 4.09 -21.01
CA ARG A 226 -6.25 5.01 -20.71
C ARG A 226 -6.80 5.58 -22.03
N PRO A 227 -8.14 5.59 -22.23
CA PRO A 227 -8.74 6.28 -23.36
C PRO A 227 -8.46 7.79 -23.30
N GLY A 228 -7.66 8.29 -24.24
CA GLY A 228 -7.22 9.69 -24.25
C GLY A 228 -6.62 10.13 -22.91
N ASN A 229 -7.20 11.18 -22.32
CA ASN A 229 -6.75 11.75 -21.03
C ASN A 229 -7.66 11.37 -19.85
N LEU A 230 -8.52 10.35 -20.00
CA LEU A 230 -9.47 9.98 -18.97
C LEU A 230 -8.76 9.49 -17.71
N GLU A 231 -9.08 10.09 -16.56
CA GLU A 231 -8.56 9.60 -15.28
C GLU A 231 -9.17 8.24 -14.93
N MET A 232 -8.36 7.25 -14.52
CA MET A 232 -8.81 5.89 -14.23
C MET A 232 -8.36 5.44 -12.84
N PRO A 233 -8.99 5.91 -11.76
CA PRO A 233 -8.85 5.33 -10.43
C PRO A 233 -9.64 4.03 -10.34
N VAL A 234 -8.98 2.89 -10.56
CA VAL A 234 -9.64 1.61 -10.82
C VAL A 234 -10.01 0.86 -9.54
N GLY A 235 -11.29 0.53 -9.42
CA GLY A 235 -11.87 -0.29 -8.34
C GLY A 235 -12.28 -1.70 -8.76
N GLY A 236 -12.48 -1.95 -10.06
CA GLY A 236 -12.80 -3.27 -10.63
C GLY A 236 -12.36 -3.41 -12.08
N LEU A 237 -11.94 -4.61 -12.48
CA LEU A 237 -11.58 -4.98 -13.86
C LEU A 237 -12.26 -6.29 -14.25
N GLY A 238 -12.69 -6.41 -15.50
CA GLY A 238 -13.16 -7.65 -16.11
C GLY A 238 -13.10 -7.58 -17.64
N MET A 239 -13.05 -8.72 -18.32
CA MET A 239 -12.97 -8.78 -19.78
C MET A 239 -14.27 -9.39 -20.31
N LEU A 240 -14.87 -8.74 -21.32
CA LEU A 240 -15.99 -9.29 -22.07
C LEU A 240 -15.46 -10.28 -23.13
N SER A 241 -16.35 -11.14 -23.61
CA SER A 241 -16.07 -12.15 -24.65
C SER A 241 -15.62 -11.51 -25.98
N ASP A 242 -16.06 -10.28 -26.25
CA ASP A 242 -15.68 -9.50 -27.43
C ASP A 242 -14.33 -8.77 -27.30
N GLY A 243 -13.63 -8.92 -26.17
CA GLY A 243 -12.33 -8.31 -25.91
C GLY A 243 -12.37 -6.87 -25.38
N ARG A 244 -13.55 -6.30 -25.12
CA ARG A 244 -13.67 -5.04 -24.38
C ARG A 244 -13.34 -5.25 -22.90
N LEU A 245 -12.59 -4.32 -22.32
CA LEU A 245 -12.25 -4.33 -20.90
C LEU A 245 -13.29 -3.50 -20.12
N ALA A 246 -14.05 -4.15 -19.24
CA ALA A 246 -14.91 -3.48 -18.27
C ALA A 246 -14.08 -2.94 -17.10
N VAL A 247 -14.24 -1.64 -16.82
CA VAL A 247 -13.52 -0.92 -15.77
C VAL A 247 -14.52 -0.22 -14.86
N ALA A 248 -14.62 -0.68 -13.61
CA ALA A 248 -15.29 0.08 -12.57
C ALA A 248 -14.29 1.03 -11.91
N ARG A 249 -14.60 2.32 -11.88
CA ARG A 249 -13.76 3.37 -11.30
C ARG A 249 -14.51 4.20 -10.29
N PHE A 250 -13.79 4.83 -9.36
CA PHE A 250 -14.36 5.85 -8.48
C PHE A 250 -13.29 6.80 -7.98
N ASP A 251 -13.66 8.06 -7.75
CA ASP A 251 -12.69 9.05 -7.27
C ASP A 251 -12.44 8.90 -5.76
N ALA A 252 -11.48 8.04 -5.46
CA ALA A 252 -10.88 7.80 -4.15
C ALA A 252 -10.29 9.07 -3.48
N GLN A 253 -9.99 10.13 -4.24
CA GLN A 253 -9.42 11.37 -3.71
C GLN A 253 -10.46 12.24 -3.01
N THR A 254 -11.74 12.08 -3.36
CA THR A 254 -12.85 12.82 -2.74
C THR A 254 -13.37 12.20 -1.46
N LEU A 255 -12.93 10.98 -1.14
CA LEU A 255 -13.30 10.28 0.08
C LEU A 255 -12.86 11.08 1.31
N LYS A 256 -13.75 11.24 2.31
CA LYS A 256 -13.46 11.97 3.55
C LYS A 256 -13.75 11.14 4.79
N GLY A 257 -12.78 10.99 5.69
CA GLY A 257 -13.08 10.41 7.00
C GLY A 257 -14.00 11.33 7.84
N PRO A 258 -14.72 10.80 8.84
CA PRO A 258 -14.95 9.37 9.04
C PRO A 258 -16.09 8.82 8.16
N HIS A 259 -16.75 9.66 7.35
CA HIS A 259 -17.86 9.29 6.46
C HIS A 259 -17.44 9.42 4.99
N PRO A 260 -16.82 8.38 4.39
CA PRO A 260 -16.05 8.49 3.16
C PRO A 260 -16.86 9.07 2.00
N THR A 261 -18.11 8.66 1.83
CA THR A 261 -18.89 8.99 0.62
C THR A 261 -20.32 9.38 0.98
N LYS A 262 -20.67 10.67 0.79
CA LYS A 262 -22.04 11.19 0.99
C LYS A 262 -22.97 10.95 -0.20
N LYS A 263 -22.41 10.92 -1.41
CA LYS A 263 -23.11 10.66 -2.68
C LYS A 263 -22.21 9.77 -3.54
N PRO A 264 -22.77 8.85 -4.32
CA PRO A 264 -21.97 7.99 -5.17
C PRO A 264 -21.21 8.82 -6.22
N ASN A 265 -20.01 8.37 -6.57
CA ASN A 265 -19.13 8.99 -7.56
C ASN A 265 -18.44 7.95 -8.47
N GLY A 266 -18.88 6.69 -8.37
CA GLY A 266 -18.34 5.60 -9.16
C GLY A 266 -19.05 5.50 -10.51
N GLU A 267 -18.30 4.99 -11.48
CA GLU A 267 -18.72 4.81 -12.86
C GLU A 267 -18.28 3.43 -13.35
N LEU A 268 -19.02 2.90 -14.33
CA LEU A 268 -18.67 1.69 -15.07
C LEU A 268 -18.43 2.05 -16.54
N TRP A 269 -17.26 1.67 -17.04
CA TRP A 269 -16.79 1.97 -18.39
C TRP A 269 -16.45 0.69 -19.15
N LEU A 270 -16.63 0.71 -20.47
CA LEU A 270 -16.10 -0.28 -21.40
C LEU A 270 -14.96 0.35 -22.20
N ILE A 271 -13.80 -0.29 -22.20
CA ILE A 271 -12.63 0.13 -22.96
C ILE A 271 -12.50 -0.77 -24.19
N SER A 272 -12.57 -0.17 -25.37
CA SER A 272 -12.38 -0.87 -26.64
C SER A 272 -10.92 -0.83 -27.06
N ASN A 273 -10.49 -1.89 -27.76
CA ASN A 273 -9.10 -2.11 -28.19
C ASN A 273 -8.07 -1.95 -27.06
N PRO A 274 -8.29 -2.50 -25.84
CA PRO A 274 -7.35 -2.33 -24.73
C PRO A 274 -5.98 -3.00 -25.02
N GLY A 275 -5.92 -3.80 -26.09
CA GLY A 275 -4.72 -4.44 -26.60
C GLY A 275 -3.94 -3.66 -27.66
N SER A 276 -4.36 -2.45 -28.06
CA SER A 276 -3.59 -1.66 -29.04
C SER A 276 -2.35 -1.04 -28.40
N ASP A 277 -1.26 -0.95 -29.17
CA ASP A 277 -0.09 -0.13 -28.83
C ASP A 277 -0.22 1.32 -29.36
N ASP A 278 -1.26 1.62 -30.17
CA ASP A 278 -1.65 2.97 -30.56
C ASP A 278 -2.71 3.52 -29.60
N PRO A 279 -2.37 4.50 -28.74
CA PRO A 279 -3.32 5.07 -27.78
C PRO A 279 -4.55 5.73 -28.42
N SER A 280 -4.49 6.11 -29.70
CA SER A 280 -5.62 6.73 -30.41
C SER A 280 -6.71 5.73 -30.78
N GLU A 281 -6.39 4.43 -30.83
CA GLU A 281 -7.36 3.35 -31.07
C GLU A 281 -8.09 2.90 -29.79
N ILE A 282 -7.59 3.32 -28.62
CA ILE A 282 -8.14 2.97 -27.31
C ILE A 282 -9.24 3.96 -26.96
N THR A 283 -10.50 3.51 -27.01
CA THR A 283 -11.67 4.33 -26.74
C THR A 283 -12.44 3.84 -25.52
N GLY A 284 -13.18 4.74 -24.87
CA GLY A 284 -13.93 4.45 -23.65
C GLY A 284 -15.39 4.87 -23.78
N GLU A 285 -16.30 4.02 -23.34
CA GLU A 285 -17.74 4.27 -23.26
C GLU A 285 -18.21 4.12 -21.81
N LYS A 286 -18.90 5.13 -21.27
CA LYS A 286 -19.50 5.03 -19.94
C LYS A 286 -20.87 4.37 -20.05
N ILE A 287 -21.08 3.26 -19.35
CA ILE A 287 -22.33 2.48 -19.40
C ILE A 287 -23.16 2.58 -18.12
N ALA A 288 -22.56 3.01 -17.00
CA ALA A 288 -23.28 3.33 -15.78
C ALA A 288 -22.54 4.36 -14.92
N ASP A 289 -23.28 5.08 -14.08
CA ASP A 289 -22.77 5.96 -13.04
C ASP A 289 -23.60 5.85 -11.76
N GLU A 290 -23.27 6.68 -10.76
CA GLU A 290 -23.85 6.63 -9.42
C GLU A 290 -23.56 5.32 -8.66
N LEU A 291 -22.41 4.69 -8.91
CA LEU A 291 -21.94 3.55 -8.13
C LEU A 291 -21.28 3.99 -6.81
N PHE A 292 -21.51 3.26 -5.72
CA PHE A 292 -20.88 3.52 -4.42
C PHE A 292 -19.59 2.72 -4.25
N GLU A 293 -18.45 3.41 -4.41
CA GLU A 293 -17.09 2.87 -4.18
C GLU A 293 -16.91 1.46 -4.79
N PRO A 294 -17.23 1.26 -6.08
CA PRO A 294 -17.19 -0.04 -6.72
C PRO A 294 -15.79 -0.65 -6.60
N SER A 295 -15.68 -1.77 -5.91
CA SER A 295 -14.39 -2.32 -5.45
C SER A 295 -14.22 -3.80 -5.80
N GLY A 296 -14.99 -4.30 -6.73
CA GLY A 296 -14.87 -5.65 -7.26
C GLY A 296 -15.71 -5.75 -8.53
N LEU A 297 -15.21 -6.49 -9.51
CA LEU A 297 -15.89 -6.69 -10.78
C LEU A 297 -15.64 -8.12 -11.24
N LYS A 298 -16.69 -8.77 -11.76
CA LYS A 298 -16.60 -10.07 -12.42
C LYS A 298 -17.50 -10.04 -13.65
N VAL A 299 -16.99 -10.52 -14.78
CA VAL A 299 -17.79 -10.79 -15.98
C VAL A 299 -18.12 -12.27 -16.01
N LEU A 300 -19.40 -12.59 -16.23
CA LEU A 300 -19.93 -13.94 -16.45
C LEU A 300 -20.90 -13.84 -17.63
N ASP A 301 -20.64 -14.57 -18.71
CA ASP A 301 -21.49 -14.55 -19.92
C ASP A 301 -21.85 -13.12 -20.39
N ASP A 302 -20.85 -12.23 -20.43
CA ASP A 302 -20.96 -10.80 -20.75
C ASP A 302 -21.86 -9.95 -19.83
N ALA A 303 -22.44 -10.54 -18.78
CA ALA A 303 -23.01 -9.82 -17.66
C ALA A 303 -21.91 -9.36 -16.69
N ILE A 304 -21.97 -8.08 -16.30
CA ILE A 304 -20.96 -7.42 -15.48
C ILE A 304 -21.48 -7.28 -14.05
N TYR A 305 -20.93 -8.06 -13.13
CA TYR A 305 -21.21 -7.98 -11.70
C TYR A 305 -20.26 -6.98 -11.04
N VAL A 306 -20.79 -6.06 -10.24
CA VAL A 306 -20.00 -5.02 -9.57
C VAL A 306 -20.36 -4.95 -8.09
N SER A 307 -19.38 -5.20 -7.22
CA SER A 307 -19.54 -5.06 -5.78
C SER A 307 -19.43 -3.59 -5.39
N GLN A 308 -20.42 -3.11 -4.65
CA GLN A 308 -20.50 -1.75 -4.14
C GLN A 308 -20.65 -1.76 -2.63
N ARG A 309 -20.44 -0.61 -2.01
CA ARG A 309 -20.58 -0.50 -0.55
C ARG A 309 -21.98 -0.85 -0.05
N ASN A 310 -23.03 -0.63 -0.82
CA ASN A 310 -24.42 -0.83 -0.41
C ASN A 310 -25.11 -2.05 -1.04
N GLU A 311 -24.59 -2.56 -2.16
CA GLU A 311 -25.19 -3.66 -2.92
C GLU A 311 -24.18 -4.37 -3.82
N LEU A 312 -24.59 -5.49 -4.39
CA LEU A 312 -23.99 -6.11 -5.57
C LEU A 312 -24.98 -5.91 -6.72
N SER A 313 -24.53 -5.33 -7.82
CA SER A 313 -25.34 -5.14 -9.04
C SER A 313 -24.81 -5.99 -10.18
N CYS A 314 -25.70 -6.38 -11.09
CA CYS A 314 -25.38 -6.96 -12.39
C CYS A 314 -25.83 -5.99 -13.48
N TYR A 315 -24.98 -5.76 -14.48
CA TYR A 315 -25.28 -5.00 -15.69
C TYR A 315 -25.27 -5.97 -16.87
N SER A 316 -26.37 -6.04 -17.62
CA SER A 316 -26.50 -6.88 -18.81
C SER A 316 -26.96 -6.06 -20.00
N TYR A 317 -26.43 -6.35 -21.19
CA TYR A 317 -26.84 -5.67 -22.41
C TYR A 317 -28.14 -6.27 -22.97
N ASP A 318 -29.12 -5.42 -23.25
CA ASP A 318 -30.34 -5.78 -23.96
C ASP A 318 -30.22 -5.35 -25.44
N PRO A 319 -29.98 -6.28 -26.37
CA PRO A 319 -29.82 -5.96 -27.79
C PRO A 319 -31.14 -5.52 -28.46
N MET A 320 -32.30 -5.74 -27.84
CA MET A 320 -33.58 -5.31 -28.43
C MET A 320 -33.80 -3.80 -28.29
N ILE A 321 -33.23 -3.20 -27.24
CA ILE A 321 -33.34 -1.76 -26.96
C ILE A 321 -32.00 -1.04 -27.00
N ASP A 322 -30.92 -1.76 -27.28
CA ASP A 322 -29.55 -1.24 -27.41
C ASP A 322 -29.04 -0.55 -26.13
N GLN A 323 -29.35 -1.13 -24.96
CA GLN A 323 -29.05 -0.52 -23.66
C GLN A 323 -28.58 -1.52 -22.60
N TRP A 324 -27.75 -1.02 -21.69
CA TRP A 324 -27.39 -1.74 -20.46
C TRP A 324 -28.48 -1.62 -19.41
N GLN A 325 -28.89 -2.76 -18.85
CA GLN A 325 -29.87 -2.84 -17.78
C GLN A 325 -29.20 -3.25 -16.47
N LYS A 326 -29.61 -2.60 -15.37
CA LYS A 326 -29.12 -2.88 -14.02
C LYS A 326 -30.10 -3.76 -13.24
N THR A 327 -29.61 -4.85 -12.67
CA THR A 327 -30.33 -5.67 -11.70
C THR A 327 -29.58 -5.71 -10.36
N VAL A 328 -30.29 -5.60 -9.24
CA VAL A 328 -29.69 -5.79 -7.91
C VAL A 328 -29.62 -7.29 -7.60
N VAL A 329 -28.42 -7.81 -7.34
CA VAL A 329 -28.16 -9.24 -7.08
C VAL A 329 -28.13 -9.54 -5.59
N ALA A 330 -27.60 -8.63 -4.78
CA ALA A 330 -27.60 -8.77 -3.32
C ALA A 330 -27.57 -7.39 -2.66
N LYS A 331 -28.23 -7.24 -1.50
CA LYS A 331 -28.30 -5.98 -0.72
C LYS A 331 -28.50 -6.26 0.78
N GLY A 332 -28.43 -5.22 1.61
CA GLY A 332 -28.79 -5.31 3.04
C GLY A 332 -27.71 -4.85 4.02
N TRP A 333 -26.66 -4.18 3.55
CA TRP A 333 -25.47 -3.87 4.36
C TRP A 333 -25.01 -2.41 4.24
N THR A 334 -25.97 -1.49 4.11
CA THR A 334 -25.68 -0.08 3.92
C THR A 334 -25.10 0.54 5.19
N THR A 335 -23.91 1.12 5.07
CA THR A 335 -23.23 1.88 6.11
C THR A 335 -22.26 2.86 5.44
N ASN A 336 -21.80 3.88 6.18
CA ASN A 336 -20.90 4.91 5.66
C ASN A 336 -19.83 5.22 6.70
N ASP A 337 -18.99 4.25 6.99
CA ASP A 337 -17.79 4.43 7.79
C ASP A 337 -16.55 4.17 6.93
N PHE A 338 -15.45 4.82 7.31
CA PHE A 338 -14.16 4.69 6.67
C PHE A 338 -13.69 3.23 6.64
N HIS A 339 -13.10 2.78 5.52
CA HIS A 339 -12.62 1.41 5.27
C HIS A 339 -13.67 0.29 5.11
N GLN A 340 -14.96 0.61 5.00
CA GLN A 340 -16.02 -0.37 4.71
C GLN A 340 -16.12 -0.71 3.21
N ILE A 341 -15.00 -1.11 2.63
CA ILE A 341 -14.91 -1.50 1.22
C ILE A 341 -15.52 -2.90 1.01
N SER A 342 -16.21 -3.06 -0.13
CA SER A 342 -16.72 -4.34 -0.63
C SER A 342 -15.80 -4.88 -1.72
N ALA A 343 -14.75 -5.62 -1.34
CA ALA A 343 -13.72 -6.04 -2.28
C ALA A 343 -13.93 -7.48 -2.80
N GLY A 344 -13.47 -7.69 -4.04
CA GLY A 344 -13.43 -8.99 -4.73
C GLY A 344 -14.78 -9.42 -5.29
N LEU A 345 -14.74 -10.34 -6.27
CA LEU A 345 -15.86 -11.12 -6.82
C LEU A 345 -15.33 -12.39 -7.54
N PRO A 346 -14.34 -13.14 -7.00
CA PRO A 346 -14.02 -14.43 -7.63
C PRO A 346 -15.26 -15.32 -7.64
N TRP A 347 -15.35 -16.16 -8.66
CA TRP A 347 -16.52 -16.99 -8.93
C TRP A 347 -16.15 -18.46 -8.94
N THR A 348 -17.00 -19.30 -8.35
CA THR A 348 -16.92 -20.76 -8.50
C THR A 348 -18.20 -21.29 -9.16
N PRO A 349 -18.10 -22.36 -9.95
CA PRO A 349 -19.28 -23.04 -10.48
C PRO A 349 -20.15 -23.60 -9.36
N GLY A 350 -21.44 -23.77 -9.67
CA GLY A 350 -22.37 -24.42 -8.75
C GLY A 350 -22.18 -25.93 -8.67
N PRO A 351 -22.83 -26.61 -7.70
CA PRO A 351 -22.68 -28.04 -7.47
C PRO A 351 -23.31 -28.91 -8.57
N THR A 352 -24.18 -28.34 -9.41
CA THR A 352 -24.91 -29.05 -10.46
C THR A 352 -24.87 -28.27 -11.78
N PRO A 353 -24.94 -28.95 -12.94
CA PRO A 353 -25.17 -28.29 -14.22
C PRO A 353 -26.40 -27.37 -14.16
N GLY A 354 -26.29 -26.16 -14.71
CA GLY A 354 -27.36 -25.15 -14.69
C GLY A 354 -27.43 -24.28 -13.43
N HIS A 355 -26.64 -24.57 -12.39
CA HIS A 355 -26.50 -23.65 -11.26
C HIS A 355 -25.57 -22.48 -11.64
N PRO A 356 -26.00 -21.21 -11.47
CA PRO A 356 -25.25 -20.02 -11.91
C PRO A 356 -23.96 -19.75 -11.12
N GLY A 357 -23.79 -20.45 -10.00
CA GLY A 357 -22.55 -20.49 -9.22
C GLY A 357 -22.55 -19.54 -8.04
N TYR A 358 -21.35 -19.27 -7.52
CA TYR A 358 -21.17 -18.48 -6.30
C TYR A 358 -20.15 -17.37 -6.51
N LEU A 359 -20.45 -16.18 -6.02
CA LEU A 359 -19.49 -15.07 -5.91
C LEU A 359 -19.00 -14.94 -4.48
N TYR A 360 -17.72 -14.60 -4.30
CA TYR A 360 -17.15 -14.33 -2.99
C TYR A 360 -16.79 -12.86 -2.86
N MET A 361 -17.15 -12.26 -1.72
CA MET A 361 -16.92 -10.84 -1.45
C MET A 361 -16.44 -10.67 -0.02
N SER A 362 -15.46 -9.80 0.19
CA SER A 362 -15.06 -9.37 1.53
C SER A 362 -15.69 -8.04 1.92
N ARG A 363 -15.97 -7.90 3.21
CA ARG A 363 -16.51 -6.68 3.83
C ARG A 363 -15.54 -6.18 4.87
N GLY A 364 -15.01 -4.97 4.67
CA GLY A 364 -14.12 -4.34 5.63
C GLY A 364 -14.80 -3.88 6.92
N SER A 365 -13.97 -3.72 7.95
CA SER A 365 -14.37 -3.11 9.22
C SER A 365 -14.39 -1.57 9.09
N GLY A 366 -15.38 -0.94 9.70
CA GLY A 366 -15.44 0.52 9.86
C GLY A 366 -14.41 1.00 10.87
N LEU A 367 -13.53 1.90 10.45
CA LEU A 367 -12.38 2.39 11.22
C LEU A 367 -12.43 3.89 11.56
N GLY A 368 -13.44 4.62 11.09
CA GLY A 368 -13.61 6.04 11.38
C GLY A 368 -14.41 6.27 12.67
N LEU A 369 -15.67 5.84 12.68
CA LEU A 369 -16.57 5.92 13.85
C LEU A 369 -16.76 4.57 14.54
N TRP A 370 -16.16 3.50 14.02
CA TRP A 370 -16.37 2.13 14.47
C TRP A 370 -17.83 1.67 14.33
N GLN A 371 -18.55 2.23 13.36
CA GLN A 371 -19.92 1.82 13.04
C GLN A 371 -19.87 0.59 12.17
N ASN A 372 -20.28 -0.55 12.70
CA ASN A 372 -20.25 -1.84 12.01
C ASN A 372 -21.61 -2.51 12.10
N PRO A 373 -22.41 -2.48 11.02
CA PRO A 373 -23.58 -3.34 10.91
C PRO A 373 -23.21 -4.82 11.09
N PRO A 374 -24.20 -5.70 11.32
CA PRO A 374 -23.96 -7.13 11.36
C PRO A 374 -23.15 -7.61 10.15
N ASN A 375 -22.28 -8.60 10.38
CA ASN A 375 -21.50 -9.28 9.34
C ASN A 375 -20.41 -8.46 8.64
N HIS A 376 -19.92 -7.39 9.27
CA HIS A 376 -18.72 -6.67 8.82
C HIS A 376 -17.42 -7.35 9.27
N GLY A 377 -16.31 -7.03 8.59
CA GLY A 377 -15.01 -7.65 8.84
C GLY A 377 -15.00 -9.12 8.47
N ALA A 378 -15.62 -9.48 7.34
CA ALA A 378 -15.99 -10.84 7.01
C ALA A 378 -15.84 -11.18 5.52
N VAL A 379 -15.81 -12.47 5.20
CA VAL A 379 -15.95 -12.99 3.83
C VAL A 379 -17.31 -13.62 3.67
N TRP A 380 -17.98 -13.26 2.58
CA TRP A 380 -19.31 -13.71 2.23
C TRP A 380 -19.25 -14.54 0.94
N LYS A 381 -20.13 -15.53 0.87
CA LYS A 381 -20.45 -16.31 -0.32
C LYS A 381 -21.86 -15.94 -0.75
N ILE A 382 -22.02 -15.58 -2.02
CA ILE A 382 -23.27 -15.13 -2.61
C ILE A 382 -23.73 -16.17 -3.61
N ASP A 383 -24.88 -16.79 -3.37
CA ASP A 383 -25.49 -17.79 -4.25
C ASP A 383 -26.32 -17.12 -5.34
N LEU A 384 -25.87 -17.21 -6.59
CA LEU A 384 -26.55 -16.57 -7.71
C LEU A 384 -27.88 -17.23 -8.08
N SER A 385 -28.19 -18.42 -7.53
CA SER A 385 -29.47 -19.11 -7.75
C SER A 385 -30.59 -18.66 -6.82
N GLN A 386 -30.25 -17.98 -5.73
CA GLN A 386 -31.18 -17.61 -4.68
C GLN A 386 -31.67 -16.17 -4.81
N ALA A 387 -32.83 -15.88 -4.21
CA ALA A 387 -33.42 -14.55 -4.24
C ALA A 387 -32.58 -13.53 -3.45
N VAL A 388 -32.66 -12.26 -3.88
CA VAL A 388 -31.99 -11.13 -3.24
C VAL A 388 -32.37 -11.07 -1.75
N GLY A 389 -31.38 -11.15 -0.87
CA GLY A 389 -31.56 -11.07 0.59
C GLY A 389 -31.60 -12.42 1.30
N GLU A 390 -31.76 -13.51 0.56
CA GLU A 390 -31.63 -14.90 1.05
C GLU A 390 -30.30 -15.51 0.62
N ASN A 391 -29.67 -14.92 -0.40
CA ASN A 391 -28.53 -15.47 -1.11
C ASN A 391 -27.15 -15.27 -0.48
N ILE A 392 -27.04 -14.91 0.81
CA ILE A 392 -25.77 -14.57 1.45
C ILE A 392 -25.45 -15.53 2.59
N GLU A 393 -24.32 -16.22 2.46
CA GLU A 393 -23.71 -17.00 3.53
C GLU A 393 -22.44 -16.29 4.03
N VAL A 394 -22.34 -16.06 5.34
CA VAL A 394 -21.11 -15.53 5.96
C VAL A 394 -20.17 -16.68 6.27
N LEU A 395 -19.00 -16.71 5.62
CA LEU A 395 -18.03 -17.81 5.75
C LEU A 395 -17.09 -17.61 6.92
N ALA A 396 -16.41 -16.47 6.98
CA ALA A 396 -15.38 -16.20 7.98
C ALA A 396 -15.44 -14.75 8.45
N GLY A 397 -14.85 -14.46 9.61
CA GLY A 397 -14.75 -13.11 10.16
C GLY A 397 -13.35 -12.79 10.68
N GLY A 398 -13.23 -11.64 11.34
CA GLY A 398 -11.98 -11.16 11.94
C GLY A 398 -11.08 -10.45 10.95
N LEU A 399 -11.63 -9.89 9.88
CA LEU A 399 -10.91 -9.07 8.91
C LEU A 399 -10.98 -7.59 9.26
N ARG A 400 -9.87 -6.89 9.06
CA ARG A 400 -9.74 -5.46 9.33
C ARG A 400 -10.07 -4.63 8.09
N THR A 401 -9.24 -4.75 7.07
CA THR A 401 -9.23 -3.96 5.83
C THR A 401 -8.91 -4.87 4.64
N PRO A 402 -9.78 -5.84 4.34
CA PRO A 402 -9.57 -6.72 3.21
C PRO A 402 -9.73 -5.97 1.89
N ASN A 403 -8.83 -6.20 0.95
CA ASN A 403 -8.85 -5.51 -0.35
C ASN A 403 -8.56 -6.43 -1.54
N GLY A 404 -8.96 -7.68 -1.43
CA GLY A 404 -8.81 -8.65 -2.51
C GLY A 404 -9.15 -10.06 -2.06
N LEU A 405 -9.74 -10.83 -2.98
CA LEU A 405 -9.90 -12.27 -2.84
C LEU A 405 -9.41 -12.93 -4.13
N GLY A 406 -8.93 -14.16 -4.00
CA GLY A 406 -8.52 -15.01 -5.11
C GLY A 406 -8.85 -16.47 -4.82
N LEU A 407 -8.87 -17.29 -5.87
CA LEU A 407 -9.05 -18.73 -5.78
C LEU A 407 -7.76 -19.41 -6.23
N ASN A 408 -7.32 -20.45 -5.52
CA ASN A 408 -6.23 -21.30 -6.01
C ASN A 408 -6.74 -22.24 -7.11
N ALA A 409 -5.87 -23.10 -7.64
CA ALA A 409 -6.20 -24.06 -8.68
C ALA A 409 -7.31 -25.04 -8.23
N GLU A 410 -7.39 -25.33 -6.93
CA GLU A 410 -8.42 -26.18 -6.32
C GLU A 410 -9.76 -25.48 -6.09
N GLY A 411 -9.85 -24.17 -6.37
CA GLY A 411 -11.05 -23.37 -6.11
C GLY A 411 -11.27 -22.98 -4.64
N GLU A 412 -10.28 -23.21 -3.77
CA GLU A 412 -10.27 -22.72 -2.39
C GLU A 412 -10.03 -21.20 -2.36
N CYS A 413 -10.77 -20.50 -1.50
CA CYS A 413 -10.80 -19.05 -1.45
C CYS A 413 -9.79 -18.50 -0.45
N PHE A 414 -9.05 -17.47 -0.87
CA PHE A 414 -8.12 -16.72 -0.04
C PHE A 414 -8.52 -15.25 -0.02
N VAL A 415 -8.35 -14.60 1.13
CA VAL A 415 -8.57 -13.16 1.30
C VAL A 415 -7.27 -12.51 1.74
N ILE A 416 -6.93 -11.37 1.12
CA ILE A 416 -5.85 -10.54 1.62
C ILE A 416 -6.42 -9.51 2.59
N ASP A 417 -5.76 -9.33 3.73
CA ASP A 417 -6.11 -8.34 4.74
C ASP A 417 -4.93 -7.40 5.00
N ASN A 418 -5.23 -6.10 5.10
CA ASN A 418 -4.22 -5.08 5.34
C ASN A 418 -3.95 -4.91 6.84
N GLN A 419 -2.68 -4.72 7.16
CA GLN A 419 -2.18 -4.53 8.51
C GLN A 419 -2.78 -3.31 9.21
N GLY A 420 -2.72 -3.34 10.54
CA GLY A 420 -2.98 -2.21 11.40
C GLY A 420 -3.18 -2.62 12.84
N ASN A 421 -4.12 -1.96 13.50
CA ASN A 421 -4.54 -2.31 14.84
C ASN A 421 -5.06 -3.75 14.87
N TRP A 422 -4.54 -4.55 15.80
CA TRP A 422 -4.79 -5.98 16.02
C TRP A 422 -4.41 -6.94 14.88
N THR A 423 -4.12 -6.42 13.69
CA THR A 423 -3.63 -7.16 12.52
C THR A 423 -2.16 -6.78 12.28
N PRO A 424 -1.19 -7.47 12.87
CA PRO A 424 0.16 -6.93 13.04
C PRO A 424 0.99 -6.86 11.75
N ALA A 425 0.69 -7.70 10.76
CA ALA A 425 1.28 -7.71 9.43
C ALA A 425 0.17 -7.74 8.38
N ASN A 426 0.51 -7.56 7.10
CA ASN A 426 -0.43 -7.88 6.04
C ASN A 426 -0.57 -9.40 5.96
N GLU A 427 -1.74 -9.91 5.60
CA GLU A 427 -2.03 -11.34 5.72
C GLU A 427 -2.77 -11.86 4.49
N ILE A 428 -2.34 -13.02 3.98
CA ILE A 428 -3.15 -13.86 3.09
C ILE A 428 -3.74 -14.97 3.95
N ASN A 429 -5.06 -15.01 4.02
CA ASN A 429 -5.83 -15.88 4.89
C ASN A 429 -6.62 -16.89 4.07
N HIS A 430 -6.51 -18.19 4.39
CA HIS A 430 -7.33 -19.23 3.80
C HIS A 430 -8.75 -19.18 4.37
N VAL A 431 -9.74 -18.89 3.52
CA VAL A 431 -11.14 -18.71 3.93
C VAL A 431 -11.80 -20.06 4.13
N GLN A 432 -12.10 -20.38 5.40
CA GLN A 432 -12.90 -21.54 5.76
C GLN A 432 -14.10 -21.12 6.61
N LYS A 433 -15.21 -21.86 6.47
CA LYS A 433 -16.43 -21.60 7.23
C LYS A 433 -16.17 -21.66 8.74
N GLY A 434 -16.62 -20.65 9.47
CA GLY A 434 -16.53 -20.58 10.93
C GLY A 434 -15.20 -20.06 11.48
N ARG A 435 -14.25 -19.66 10.62
CA ARG A 435 -12.94 -19.15 11.07
C ARG A 435 -12.97 -17.66 11.43
N PHE A 436 -12.04 -17.28 12.30
CA PHE A 436 -11.81 -15.91 12.75
C PHE A 436 -10.33 -15.54 12.63
N PHE A 437 -10.01 -14.44 11.95
CA PHE A 437 -8.63 -14.02 11.60
C PHE A 437 -8.03 -12.95 12.52
N GLY A 438 -8.58 -12.76 13.73
CA GLY A 438 -7.88 -12.03 14.79
C GLY A 438 -8.21 -10.53 14.93
N PHE A 439 -8.90 -9.89 13.98
CA PHE A 439 -9.36 -8.52 14.16
C PHE A 439 -10.66 -8.44 14.98
N TYR A 440 -10.54 -8.01 16.24
CA TYR A 440 -11.69 -7.84 17.14
C TYR A 440 -12.40 -6.51 16.90
N GLN A 441 -13.70 -6.59 16.61
CA GLN A 441 -14.58 -5.42 16.52
C GLN A 441 -15.24 -5.11 17.88
N PRO A 442 -15.55 -3.83 18.15
CA PRO A 442 -16.34 -3.44 19.31
C PRO A 442 -17.75 -4.05 19.31
N ASN A 443 -18.22 -4.50 20.47
CA ASN A 443 -19.60 -4.91 20.67
C ASN A 443 -20.37 -3.81 21.39
N ARG A 444 -21.05 -2.93 20.63
CA ARG A 444 -21.82 -1.78 21.14
C ARG A 444 -23.11 -1.56 20.33
N PRO A 445 -24.08 -2.48 20.38
CA PRO A 445 -25.30 -2.37 19.60
C PRO A 445 -26.13 -1.13 20.02
N PRO A 446 -26.90 -0.51 19.09
CA PRO A 446 -27.03 -0.86 17.67
C PRO A 446 -25.93 -0.26 16.77
N LYS A 447 -24.92 0.42 17.35
CA LYS A 447 -23.91 1.15 16.58
C LYS A 447 -22.82 0.26 16.00
N ALA A 448 -22.43 -0.79 16.73
CA ALA A 448 -21.38 -1.70 16.34
C ALA A 448 -21.70 -3.12 16.81
N HIS A 449 -21.52 -4.08 15.91
CA HIS A 449 -21.62 -5.51 16.21
C HIS A 449 -20.22 -6.13 16.17
N PRO A 450 -19.97 -7.21 16.94
CA PRO A 450 -18.74 -7.97 16.80
C PRO A 450 -18.66 -8.59 15.41
N SER A 451 -17.44 -8.85 14.96
CA SER A 451 -17.22 -9.58 13.72
C SER A 451 -17.84 -10.99 13.81
N PRO A 452 -18.30 -11.59 12.70
CA PRO A 452 -18.65 -13.00 12.65
C PRO A 452 -17.57 -13.89 13.26
N PHE A 453 -17.99 -14.91 14.00
CA PHE A 453 -17.13 -15.91 14.66
C PHE A 453 -16.11 -15.34 15.66
N GLN A 454 -16.21 -14.06 16.01
CA GLN A 454 -15.35 -13.43 17.00
C GLN A 454 -15.50 -14.14 18.36
N PRO A 455 -14.40 -14.57 19.00
CA PRO A 455 -14.46 -15.15 20.34
C PRO A 455 -15.06 -14.17 21.35
N LYS A 456 -15.77 -14.69 22.35
CA LYS A 456 -16.39 -13.88 23.41
C LYS A 456 -15.34 -13.13 24.24
N GLU A 457 -14.22 -13.79 24.52
CA GLU A 457 -13.08 -13.17 25.18
C GLU A 457 -12.35 -12.26 24.19
N HIS A 458 -12.43 -10.95 24.43
CA HIS A 458 -11.84 -9.95 23.56
C HIS A 458 -10.32 -9.99 23.62
N GLY A 459 -9.66 -10.10 22.47
CA GLY A 459 -8.19 -10.17 22.37
C GLY A 459 -7.58 -11.53 22.71
N SER A 460 -8.41 -12.57 22.88
CA SER A 460 -7.92 -13.94 23.05
C SER A 460 -7.20 -14.41 21.79
N LYS A 461 -6.10 -15.16 21.96
CA LYS A 461 -5.50 -15.90 20.84
C LYS A 461 -6.25 -17.21 20.56
N ALA A 462 -7.00 -17.73 21.54
CA ALA A 462 -7.76 -18.95 21.37
C ALA A 462 -8.88 -18.74 20.33
N GLY A 463 -8.89 -19.58 19.29
CA GLY A 463 -9.86 -19.49 18.19
C GLY A 463 -9.44 -18.53 17.07
N VAL A 464 -8.30 -17.86 17.17
CA VAL A 464 -7.71 -17.13 16.04
C VAL A 464 -7.08 -18.12 15.08
N THR A 465 -7.37 -17.95 13.80
CA THR A 465 -6.78 -18.75 12.71
C THR A 465 -5.56 -18.01 12.19
N GLU A 466 -4.42 -18.69 12.13
CA GLU A 466 -3.19 -18.11 11.59
C GLU A 466 -3.30 -17.87 10.08
N ALA A 467 -2.65 -16.80 9.62
CA ALA A 467 -2.53 -16.52 8.21
C ALA A 467 -1.70 -17.58 7.49
N ALA A 468 -2.06 -17.86 6.23
CA ALA A 468 -1.25 -18.73 5.38
C ALA A 468 0.08 -18.05 5.03
N ILE A 469 0.05 -16.75 4.74
CA ILE A 469 1.26 -15.96 4.50
C ILE A 469 1.12 -14.61 5.19
N LYS A 470 2.12 -14.24 5.99
CA LYS A 470 2.32 -12.90 6.53
C LYS A 470 3.26 -12.13 5.60
N LEU A 471 2.86 -10.92 5.21
CA LEU A 471 3.59 -10.02 4.32
C LEU A 471 4.12 -8.84 5.15
N PRO A 472 5.43 -8.79 5.45
CA PRO A 472 6.01 -7.75 6.30
C PRO A 472 5.88 -6.34 5.72
N GLN A 473 5.41 -5.43 6.57
CA GLN A 473 5.24 -4.01 6.24
C GLN A 473 6.59 -3.34 5.90
N ASP A 474 6.60 -2.39 4.97
CA ASP A 474 7.77 -1.65 4.46
C ASP A 474 8.88 -2.51 3.81
N GLU A 475 8.80 -3.85 3.87
CA GLU A 475 9.79 -4.78 3.31
C GLU A 475 9.33 -5.37 1.98
N ILE A 476 8.08 -5.84 1.91
CA ILE A 476 7.48 -6.48 0.72
C ILE A 476 6.07 -5.97 0.38
N ALA A 477 5.31 -5.46 1.38
CA ALA A 477 3.96 -4.97 1.18
C ALA A 477 3.64 -3.81 2.14
N ASN A 478 2.69 -2.96 1.78
CA ASN A 478 2.18 -1.87 2.64
C ASN A 478 0.67 -1.72 2.53
N SER A 479 0.10 -2.02 1.38
CA SER A 479 -1.35 -2.04 1.16
C SER A 479 -1.66 -3.04 0.02
N PRO A 480 -1.42 -4.34 0.26
CA PRO A 480 -1.61 -5.36 -0.77
C PRO A 480 -3.10 -5.55 -1.10
N THR A 481 -3.38 -6.00 -2.31
CA THR A 481 -4.70 -5.90 -2.96
C THR A 481 -5.07 -7.23 -3.62
N GLN A 482 -5.64 -7.22 -4.83
CA GLN A 482 -6.15 -8.43 -5.46
C GLN A 482 -5.13 -9.58 -5.54
N LEU A 483 -5.60 -10.78 -5.19
CA LEU A 483 -4.95 -12.06 -5.44
C LEU A 483 -5.43 -12.57 -6.80
N LEU A 484 -4.52 -12.84 -7.72
CA LEU A 484 -4.85 -13.36 -9.05
C LEU A 484 -3.96 -14.56 -9.36
N LEU A 485 -4.57 -15.72 -9.60
CA LEU A 485 -3.83 -16.94 -9.93
C LEU A 485 -3.12 -16.75 -11.28
N PHE A 486 -1.85 -17.12 -11.35
CA PHE A 486 -1.17 -17.26 -12.63
C PHE A 486 -1.80 -18.41 -13.42
N PRO A 487 -2.17 -18.18 -14.70
CA PRO A 487 -2.92 -19.15 -15.49
C PRO A 487 -2.03 -20.32 -15.93
N ASP A 488 -2.68 -21.40 -16.36
CA ASP A 488 -2.05 -22.57 -16.96
C ASP A 488 -1.10 -22.18 -18.10
N GLY A 489 0.08 -22.79 -18.13
CA GLY A 489 1.14 -22.50 -19.10
C GLY A 489 2.00 -21.27 -18.77
N HIS A 490 1.67 -20.49 -17.73
CA HIS A 490 2.55 -19.44 -17.24
C HIS A 490 3.73 -20.03 -16.45
N GLN A 491 4.90 -19.38 -16.49
CA GLN A 491 6.11 -19.82 -15.76
C GLN A 491 5.90 -19.99 -14.24
N PHE A 492 4.89 -19.30 -13.68
CA PHE A 492 4.53 -19.31 -12.26
C PHE A 492 3.12 -19.86 -12.04
N GLU A 493 2.62 -20.70 -12.93
CA GLU A 493 1.34 -21.41 -12.80
C GLU A 493 1.12 -21.92 -11.37
N GLY A 494 -0.10 -21.74 -10.86
CA GLY A 494 -0.49 -22.12 -9.50
C GLY A 494 -0.07 -21.15 -8.39
N GLN A 495 0.80 -20.17 -8.67
CA GLN A 495 1.10 -19.08 -7.73
C GLN A 495 0.08 -17.93 -7.86
N PHE A 496 0.01 -17.06 -6.86
CA PHE A 496 -0.75 -15.81 -6.96
C PHE A 496 0.14 -14.63 -7.33
N ALA A 497 -0.29 -13.82 -8.30
CA ALA A 497 0.09 -12.43 -8.40
C ALA A 497 -0.67 -11.61 -7.33
N VAL A 498 0.04 -10.72 -6.63
CA VAL A 498 -0.48 -9.92 -5.53
C VAL A 498 -0.13 -8.45 -5.77
N GLY A 499 -1.11 -7.63 -6.16
CA GLY A 499 -0.89 -6.19 -6.35
C GLY A 499 -0.72 -5.44 -5.03
N ASP A 500 -0.02 -4.31 -5.01
CA ASP A 500 0.06 -3.46 -3.81
C ASP A 500 -0.07 -1.97 -4.15
N MET A 501 -1.04 -1.28 -3.56
CA MET A 501 -1.31 0.12 -3.93
C MET A 501 -0.35 1.14 -3.31
N ARG A 502 0.31 0.80 -2.19
CA ARG A 502 1.20 1.73 -1.46
C ARG A 502 2.65 1.32 -1.57
N TYR A 503 2.96 0.06 -1.26
CA TYR A 503 4.27 -0.47 -1.63
C TYR A 503 4.38 -0.31 -3.14
N GLY A 504 3.36 -0.54 -3.95
CA GLY A 504 3.45 -0.42 -5.40
C GLY A 504 3.87 -1.75 -6.03
N GLY A 505 3.66 -1.89 -7.34
CA GLY A 505 4.05 -3.09 -8.07
C GLY A 505 3.21 -4.32 -7.72
N ILE A 506 3.73 -5.48 -8.13
CA ILE A 506 3.10 -6.78 -7.94
C ILE A 506 4.14 -7.72 -7.32
N ASN A 507 3.68 -8.58 -6.42
CA ASN A 507 4.44 -9.65 -5.78
C ASN A 507 3.90 -11.03 -6.23
N ARG A 508 4.66 -12.11 -6.00
CA ARG A 508 4.21 -13.50 -6.17
C ARG A 508 4.04 -14.18 -4.82
N ALA A 509 2.95 -14.90 -4.62
CA ALA A 509 2.75 -15.76 -3.46
C ALA A 509 2.69 -17.23 -3.88
N TYR A 510 3.51 -18.06 -3.26
CA TYR A 510 3.47 -19.51 -3.38
C TYR A 510 2.87 -20.10 -2.09
N LEU A 511 1.93 -21.03 -2.25
CA LEU A 511 1.27 -21.72 -1.15
C LEU A 511 1.58 -23.21 -1.20
N GLU A 512 1.75 -23.81 -0.03
CA GLU A 512 1.80 -25.25 0.16
C GLU A 512 0.90 -25.66 1.34
N LYS A 513 0.46 -26.92 1.35
CA LYS A 513 -0.36 -27.48 2.42
C LYS A 513 0.46 -28.52 3.18
N VAL A 514 0.82 -28.20 4.42
CA VAL A 514 1.59 -29.07 5.33
C VAL A 514 0.69 -29.43 6.50
N ASN A 515 0.54 -30.73 6.78
CA ASN A 515 -0.35 -31.25 7.83
C ASN A 515 -1.79 -30.67 7.76
N GLY A 516 -2.29 -30.44 6.53
CA GLY A 516 -3.62 -29.87 6.28
C GLY A 516 -3.72 -28.34 6.46
N VAL A 517 -2.64 -27.66 6.85
CA VAL A 517 -2.57 -26.22 7.06
C VAL A 517 -1.88 -25.55 5.88
N TYR A 518 -2.48 -24.49 5.35
CA TYR A 518 -1.82 -23.67 4.34
C TYR A 518 -0.73 -22.80 4.95
N GLN A 519 0.40 -22.76 4.26
CA GLN A 519 1.53 -21.90 4.54
C GLN A 519 2.29 -21.57 3.25
N GLY A 520 3.35 -20.77 3.29
CA GLY A 520 4.14 -20.52 2.09
C GLY A 520 4.90 -19.20 2.12
N CYS A 521 5.24 -18.69 0.94
CA CYS A 521 6.08 -17.50 0.83
C CYS A 521 5.58 -16.42 -0.12
N ILE A 522 5.97 -15.19 0.16
CA ILE A 522 5.81 -14.02 -0.71
C ILE A 522 7.18 -13.59 -1.27
N MET A 523 7.20 -13.25 -2.55
CA MET A 523 8.38 -12.87 -3.33
C MET A 523 8.06 -11.65 -4.19
N ARG A 524 9.06 -10.84 -4.55
CA ARG A 524 8.85 -9.70 -5.45
C ARG A 524 8.65 -10.19 -6.89
N PHE A 525 7.87 -9.45 -7.68
CA PHE A 525 7.71 -9.73 -9.11
C PHE A 525 8.09 -8.54 -9.98
N THR A 526 7.33 -7.45 -9.92
CA THR A 526 7.50 -6.29 -10.81
C THR A 526 7.25 -4.98 -10.09
N GLN A 527 7.92 -3.92 -10.52
CA GLN A 527 7.77 -2.55 -10.05
C GLN A 527 7.74 -1.57 -11.24
N GLY A 528 7.92 -0.28 -10.98
CA GLY A 528 8.00 0.73 -12.04
C GLY A 528 6.68 0.99 -12.77
N LEU A 529 5.56 0.57 -12.19
CA LEU A 529 4.22 0.78 -12.75
C LEU A 529 3.76 2.23 -12.57
N ALA A 530 2.87 2.70 -13.44
CA ALA A 530 2.37 4.08 -13.42
C ALA A 530 1.65 4.44 -12.13
N ALA A 531 0.96 3.49 -11.51
CA ALA A 531 0.22 3.69 -10.26
C ALA A 531 0.28 2.43 -9.39
N GLY A 532 -0.08 2.58 -8.12
CA GLY A 532 -0.16 1.46 -7.18
C GLY A 532 -1.29 0.50 -7.56
N PRO A 533 -1.02 -0.77 -7.89
CA PRO A 533 -2.05 -1.72 -8.33
C PRO A 533 -3.11 -1.95 -7.26
N ASN A 534 -4.37 -1.86 -7.67
CA ASN A 534 -5.54 -2.24 -6.88
C ASN A 534 -6.25 -3.44 -7.48
N ARG A 535 -6.41 -3.46 -8.80
CA ARG A 535 -7.03 -4.58 -9.51
C ARG A 535 -6.14 -5.03 -10.65
N ILE A 536 -6.08 -6.34 -10.82
CA ILE A 536 -5.27 -7.00 -11.85
C ILE A 536 -6.09 -8.09 -12.53
N LEU A 537 -5.85 -8.33 -13.81
CA LEU A 537 -6.59 -9.28 -14.63
C LEU A 537 -5.72 -9.80 -15.78
N PHE A 538 -5.64 -11.12 -15.96
CA PHE A 538 -5.07 -11.69 -17.17
C PHE A 538 -6.07 -11.59 -18.33
N GLY A 539 -5.61 -11.10 -19.47
CA GLY A 539 -6.33 -11.13 -20.73
C GLY A 539 -6.11 -12.44 -21.50
N PRO A 540 -6.89 -12.66 -22.56
CA PRO A 540 -6.78 -13.86 -23.41
C PRO A 540 -5.46 -13.92 -24.19
N ASP A 541 -4.76 -12.80 -24.37
CA ASP A 541 -3.47 -12.68 -25.03
C ASP A 541 -2.27 -12.93 -24.07
N GLY A 542 -2.54 -13.33 -22.83
CA GLY A 542 -1.53 -13.46 -21.77
C GLY A 542 -1.05 -12.13 -21.20
N SER A 543 -1.58 -10.99 -21.67
CA SER A 543 -1.28 -9.69 -21.07
C SER A 543 -1.90 -9.57 -19.68
N LEU A 544 -1.20 -8.88 -18.77
CA LEU A 544 -1.71 -8.55 -17.46
C LEU A 544 -2.19 -7.09 -17.44
N TYR A 545 -3.50 -6.89 -17.28
CA TYR A 545 -4.11 -5.58 -17.11
C TYR A 545 -4.02 -5.15 -15.66
N VAL A 546 -3.60 -3.91 -15.42
CA VAL A 546 -3.32 -3.37 -14.09
C VAL A 546 -4.02 -2.03 -13.91
N GLY A 547 -4.97 -1.99 -12.99
CA GLY A 547 -5.69 -0.80 -12.57
C GLY A 547 -5.17 -0.30 -11.24
N GLY A 548 -4.73 0.97 -11.21
CA GLY A 548 -4.21 1.63 -10.02
C GLY A 548 -5.21 2.59 -9.39
N ILE A 549 -5.10 2.77 -8.07
CA ILE A 549 -5.94 3.70 -7.31
C ILE A 549 -5.15 4.33 -6.15
N GLY A 550 -5.59 5.49 -5.70
CA GLY A 550 -5.17 6.11 -4.46
C GLY A 550 -6.10 7.25 -4.08
N GLY A 551 -6.01 7.72 -2.84
CA GLY A 551 -6.78 8.84 -2.33
C GLY A 551 -6.01 9.69 -1.33
N ARG A 552 -6.64 10.81 -0.95
CA ARG A 552 -5.98 11.89 -0.20
C ARG A 552 -6.22 11.84 1.30
N HIS A 553 -7.27 11.15 1.74
CA HIS A 553 -7.74 11.14 3.14
C HIS A 553 -6.77 10.51 4.15
N ALA A 554 -5.77 9.77 3.67
CA ALA A 554 -4.66 9.26 4.46
C ALA A 554 -3.34 9.68 3.82
N ARG A 555 -2.33 9.92 4.66
CA ARG A 555 -1.02 10.44 4.23
C ARG A 555 -0.26 9.51 3.29
N THR A 556 -0.64 8.24 3.23
CA THR A 556 0.06 7.18 2.51
C THR A 556 -0.86 6.35 1.63
N TRP A 557 -2.10 6.74 1.38
CA TRP A 557 -3.01 5.93 0.55
C TRP A 557 -2.85 6.25 -0.94
N TYR A 558 -1.61 6.22 -1.42
CA TYR A 558 -1.24 6.51 -2.81
C TYR A 558 0.18 5.99 -3.10
N TRP A 559 0.46 5.82 -4.39
CA TRP A 559 1.78 5.43 -4.87
C TRP A 559 2.69 6.64 -5.03
N LYS A 560 3.98 6.48 -4.74
CA LYS A 560 5.01 7.48 -5.05
C LYS A 560 6.04 6.81 -5.93
N ASP A 561 6.20 7.28 -7.16
CA ASP A 561 7.25 6.81 -8.04
C ASP A 561 8.56 7.57 -7.74
N PRO A 562 9.61 6.87 -7.27
CA PRO A 562 10.92 7.49 -7.01
C PRO A 562 11.53 8.15 -8.26
N LYS A 563 11.20 7.66 -9.46
CA LYS A 563 11.69 8.22 -10.74
C LYS A 563 10.94 9.49 -11.15
N LYS A 564 9.79 9.80 -10.53
CA LYS A 564 8.95 10.97 -10.83
C LYS A 564 8.89 11.94 -9.64
N ASN A 565 10.05 12.27 -9.08
CA ASN A 565 10.21 13.23 -7.99
C ASN A 565 9.37 12.90 -6.73
N ASN A 566 9.01 11.63 -6.51
CA ASN A 566 8.18 11.18 -5.38
C ASN A 566 6.81 11.87 -5.27
N GLN A 567 6.26 12.38 -6.38
CA GLN A 567 4.93 12.97 -6.37
C GLN A 567 3.85 11.88 -6.17
N PRO A 568 2.78 12.17 -5.40
CA PRO A 568 1.66 11.26 -5.24
C PRO A 568 0.96 10.93 -6.57
N ILE A 569 0.74 9.64 -6.83
CA ILE A 569 -0.03 9.14 -7.97
C ILE A 569 -1.25 8.37 -7.44
N TYR A 570 -2.43 8.75 -7.94
CA TYR A 570 -3.73 8.34 -7.41
C TYR A 570 -4.55 7.46 -8.36
N GLN A 571 -4.06 7.22 -9.57
CA GLN A 571 -4.82 6.55 -10.63
C GLN A 571 -3.90 6.06 -11.74
N GLY A 572 -4.32 5.02 -12.45
CA GLY A 572 -3.62 4.48 -13.60
C GLY A 572 -4.35 3.28 -14.20
N LEU A 573 -4.17 3.08 -15.49
CA LEU A 573 -4.60 1.87 -16.18
C LEU A 573 -3.51 1.50 -17.19
N GLU A 574 -2.89 0.35 -16.98
CA GLU A 574 -1.78 -0.16 -17.78
C GLU A 574 -2.05 -1.59 -18.23
N ARG A 575 -1.39 -1.97 -19.32
CA ARG A 575 -1.28 -3.34 -19.81
C ARG A 575 0.18 -3.75 -19.76
N LEU A 576 0.46 -4.91 -19.19
CA LEU A 576 1.78 -5.55 -19.20
C LEU A 576 1.74 -6.66 -20.25
N THR A 577 2.34 -6.40 -21.41
CA THR A 577 2.39 -7.34 -22.54
C THR A 577 3.63 -8.22 -22.43
N PRO A 578 3.51 -9.56 -22.54
CA PRO A 578 4.65 -10.46 -22.53
C PRO A 578 5.67 -10.10 -23.63
N THR A 579 6.95 -10.07 -23.30
CA THR A 579 8.04 -9.77 -24.25
C THR A 579 8.71 -11.02 -24.82
N GLY A 580 8.53 -12.17 -24.16
CA GLY A 580 9.29 -13.39 -24.41
C GLY A 580 10.65 -13.44 -23.71
N GLU A 581 11.07 -12.34 -23.06
CA GLU A 581 12.25 -12.33 -22.20
C GLU A 581 11.96 -13.00 -20.85
N THR A 582 13.01 -13.48 -20.18
CA THR A 582 12.90 -14.12 -18.85
C THR A 582 13.84 -13.45 -17.86
N ALA A 583 13.52 -13.57 -16.57
CA ALA A 583 14.39 -13.16 -15.49
C ALA A 583 14.90 -14.37 -14.69
N PHE A 584 16.12 -14.27 -14.17
CA PHE A 584 16.62 -15.23 -13.20
C PHE A 584 16.03 -14.91 -11.83
N GLU A 585 15.29 -15.83 -11.22
CA GLU A 585 14.51 -15.59 -10.00
C GLU A 585 14.48 -16.82 -9.10
N ILE A 586 14.12 -16.60 -7.83
CA ILE A 586 13.58 -17.66 -6.99
C ILE A 586 12.18 -17.99 -7.50
N HIS A 587 11.96 -19.22 -7.93
CA HIS A 587 10.65 -19.72 -8.32
C HIS A 587 9.73 -19.84 -7.10
N HIS A 588 10.17 -20.53 -6.05
CA HIS A 588 9.56 -20.54 -4.71
C HIS A 588 10.50 -21.15 -3.66
N MET A 589 10.10 -21.07 -2.40
CA MET A 589 10.72 -21.76 -1.26
C MET A 589 9.67 -22.64 -0.58
N SER A 590 10.01 -23.88 -0.26
CA SER A 590 9.13 -24.85 0.40
C SER A 590 9.76 -25.42 1.68
N ALA A 591 8.93 -25.79 2.65
CA ALA A 591 9.41 -26.37 3.91
C ALA A 591 9.82 -27.85 3.77
N THR A 592 10.75 -28.26 4.61
CA THR A 592 11.15 -29.66 4.81
C THR A 592 11.31 -29.92 6.31
N PRO A 593 11.39 -31.19 6.76
CA PRO A 593 11.48 -31.50 8.20
C PRO A 593 12.66 -30.80 8.89
N ASP A 594 13.78 -30.69 8.18
CA ASP A 594 15.04 -30.12 8.68
C ASP A 594 15.46 -28.82 7.98
N GLY A 595 14.57 -28.19 7.20
CA GLY A 595 14.78 -26.85 6.63
C GLY A 595 13.92 -26.50 5.44
N PHE A 596 14.55 -26.13 4.33
CA PHE A 596 13.81 -25.63 3.18
C PHE A 596 14.43 -26.10 1.88
N VAL A 597 13.63 -26.17 0.82
CA VAL A 597 14.13 -26.22 -0.55
C VAL A 597 13.87 -24.88 -1.21
N ILE A 598 14.88 -24.31 -1.86
CA ILE A 598 14.72 -23.15 -2.72
C ILE A 598 14.76 -23.63 -4.16
N HIS A 599 13.76 -23.26 -4.95
CA HIS A 599 13.68 -23.53 -6.37
C HIS A 599 13.98 -22.26 -7.15
N PHE A 600 14.78 -22.35 -8.20
CA PHE A 600 15.17 -21.25 -9.06
C PHE A 600 14.61 -21.42 -10.48
N THR A 601 14.43 -20.31 -11.20
CA THR A 601 13.97 -20.34 -12.60
C THR A 601 15.07 -20.77 -13.58
N GLU A 602 16.33 -20.71 -13.16
CA GLU A 602 17.50 -21.13 -13.93
C GLU A 602 18.47 -21.92 -13.08
N ALA A 603 19.38 -22.65 -13.75
CA ALA A 603 20.45 -23.37 -13.08
C ALA A 603 21.48 -22.40 -12.50
N VAL A 604 21.99 -22.72 -11.32
CA VAL A 604 23.05 -22.00 -10.60
C VAL A 604 24.25 -22.95 -10.43
N PRO A 605 25.51 -22.47 -10.51
CA PRO A 605 26.68 -23.31 -10.25
C PRO A 605 26.61 -24.00 -8.89
N LYS A 606 26.88 -25.31 -8.85
CA LYS A 606 26.76 -26.13 -7.63
C LYS A 606 27.61 -25.59 -6.48
N GLU A 607 28.82 -25.12 -6.76
CA GLU A 607 29.72 -24.50 -5.78
C GLU A 607 29.11 -23.27 -5.08
N THR A 608 28.25 -22.51 -5.77
CA THR A 608 27.51 -21.39 -5.17
C THR A 608 26.34 -21.91 -4.35
N LEU A 609 25.59 -22.88 -4.87
CA LEU A 609 24.43 -23.43 -4.18
C LEU A 609 24.82 -24.17 -2.89
N GLU A 610 25.91 -24.92 -2.90
CA GLU A 610 26.37 -25.74 -1.78
C GLU A 610 27.16 -24.95 -0.73
N ASN A 611 27.32 -23.63 -0.90
CA ASN A 611 27.93 -22.75 0.09
C ASN A 611 26.88 -22.26 1.11
N PRO A 612 26.88 -22.72 2.38
CA PRO A 612 25.88 -22.28 3.36
C PRO A 612 25.93 -20.77 3.65
N ALA A 613 27.10 -20.13 3.50
CA ALA A 613 27.26 -18.70 3.72
C ALA A 613 26.61 -17.84 2.61
N ALA A 614 26.14 -18.45 1.51
CA ALA A 614 25.39 -17.77 0.45
C ALA A 614 23.93 -17.46 0.83
N TYR A 615 23.49 -17.88 2.02
CA TYR A 615 22.12 -17.72 2.50
C TYR A 615 22.12 -17.03 3.86
N ALA A 616 21.59 -15.82 3.91
CA ALA A 616 21.32 -15.12 5.16
C ALA A 616 19.86 -15.38 5.56
N LEU A 617 19.63 -15.88 6.77
CA LEU A 617 18.29 -16.10 7.29
C LEU A 617 18.11 -15.41 8.63
N GLU A 618 16.90 -14.92 8.84
CA GLU A 618 16.41 -14.46 10.13
C GLU A 618 14.95 -14.92 10.29
N GLN A 619 14.50 -15.05 11.53
CA GLN A 619 13.10 -15.34 11.82
C GLN A 619 12.56 -14.42 12.90
N TRP A 620 11.24 -14.23 12.91
CA TRP A 620 10.53 -13.51 13.95
C TRP A 620 9.06 -13.93 13.99
N THR A 621 8.36 -13.55 15.06
CA THR A 621 6.89 -13.55 15.06
C THR A 621 6.36 -12.16 15.39
N TYR A 622 5.04 -12.01 15.41
CA TYR A 622 4.39 -10.73 15.61
C TYR A 622 3.57 -10.72 16.90
N ARG A 623 3.48 -9.53 17.50
CA ARG A 623 2.52 -9.26 18.56
C ARG A 623 1.41 -8.35 18.05
N ALA A 624 0.18 -8.84 18.05
CA ALA A 624 -1.01 -8.01 17.82
C ALA A 624 -1.15 -6.95 18.92
N THR A 625 -1.43 -5.71 18.55
CA THR A 625 -1.58 -4.60 19.51
C THR A 625 -2.72 -3.68 19.10
N ARG A 626 -3.23 -2.87 20.03
CA ARG A 626 -4.23 -1.83 19.72
C ARG A 626 -3.69 -0.70 18.82
N HIS A 627 -2.37 -0.57 18.67
CA HIS A 627 -1.74 0.44 17.81
C HIS A 627 -1.62 -0.07 16.38
N TYR A 628 -1.42 0.84 15.44
CA TYR A 628 -1.31 0.44 14.04
C TYR A 628 -0.03 -0.37 13.79
N GLY A 629 -0.22 -1.60 13.31
CA GLY A 629 0.83 -2.60 13.10
C GLY A 629 1.20 -3.33 14.39
N GLY A 630 2.00 -4.39 14.24
CA GLY A 630 2.60 -5.10 15.36
C GLY A 630 4.12 -5.10 15.24
N PRO A 631 4.87 -4.95 16.36
CA PRO A 631 6.31 -5.12 16.32
C PRO A 631 6.66 -6.56 15.96
N LYS A 632 7.76 -6.71 15.21
CA LYS A 632 8.52 -7.96 15.19
C LYS A 632 9.00 -8.25 16.62
N ILE A 633 8.73 -9.45 17.11
CA ILE A 633 9.22 -9.96 18.40
C ILE A 633 9.98 -11.25 18.16
N ASP A 634 10.85 -11.61 19.10
CA ASP A 634 11.68 -12.81 19.03
C ASP A 634 12.47 -12.91 17.72
N GLN A 635 12.96 -11.75 17.24
CA GLN A 635 13.76 -11.67 16.03
C GLN A 635 15.17 -12.20 16.30
N GLU A 636 15.60 -13.18 15.52
CA GLU A 636 16.91 -13.82 15.64
C GLU A 636 17.44 -14.28 14.27
N GLU A 637 18.76 -14.33 14.14
CA GLU A 637 19.43 -14.89 12.96
C GLU A 637 19.39 -16.43 12.99
N LEU A 638 19.28 -17.04 11.82
CA LEU A 638 19.35 -18.48 11.62
C LEU A 638 20.57 -18.84 10.78
N SER A 639 21.24 -19.92 11.16
CA SER A 639 22.40 -20.44 10.42
C SER A 639 22.02 -21.61 9.52
N VAL A 640 22.46 -21.57 8.27
CA VAL A 640 22.44 -22.75 7.38
C VAL A 640 23.63 -23.62 7.74
N THR A 641 23.39 -24.86 8.15
CA THR A 641 24.46 -25.81 8.50
C THR A 641 24.84 -26.73 7.35
N ARG A 642 23.94 -26.90 6.37
CA ARG A 642 24.18 -27.69 5.17
C ARG A 642 23.37 -27.16 4.00
N ALA A 643 23.96 -27.15 2.81
CA ALA A 643 23.30 -26.85 1.56
C ALA A 643 23.63 -27.95 0.54
N ILE A 644 22.63 -28.50 -0.15
CA ILE A 644 22.80 -29.59 -1.11
C ILE A 644 22.11 -29.17 -2.41
N ALA A 645 22.87 -29.00 -3.48
CA ALA A 645 22.32 -28.64 -4.79
C ALA A 645 21.63 -29.84 -5.46
N SER A 646 20.59 -29.58 -6.24
CA SER A 646 20.05 -30.56 -7.18
C SER A 646 21.05 -30.87 -8.30
N GLU A 647 20.83 -31.99 -8.99
CA GLU A 647 21.69 -32.39 -10.09
C GLU A 647 21.70 -31.36 -11.24
N ASP A 648 20.54 -30.78 -11.54
CA ASP A 648 20.33 -29.77 -12.58
C ASP A 648 20.68 -28.33 -12.14
N GLY A 649 21.07 -28.14 -10.88
CA GLY A 649 21.39 -26.83 -10.30
C GLY A 649 20.20 -25.87 -10.19
N ARG A 650 18.96 -26.33 -10.33
CA ARG A 650 17.74 -25.50 -10.23
C ARG A 650 17.12 -25.49 -8.84
N SER A 651 17.64 -26.27 -7.90
CA SER A 651 17.23 -26.16 -6.50
C SER A 651 18.36 -26.45 -5.52
N VAL A 652 18.16 -26.03 -4.28
CA VAL A 652 19.05 -26.31 -3.16
C VAL A 652 18.24 -26.65 -1.93
N ARG A 653 18.57 -27.77 -1.27
CA ARG A 653 18.04 -28.13 0.05
C ARG A 653 18.94 -27.56 1.13
N LEU A 654 18.37 -26.77 2.02
CA LEU A 654 19.04 -26.14 3.15
C LEU A 654 18.62 -26.80 4.46
N THR A 655 19.60 -27.20 5.29
CA THR A 655 19.39 -27.56 6.68
C THR A 655 19.62 -26.32 7.56
N VAL A 656 18.61 -25.93 8.34
CA VAL A 656 18.56 -24.64 9.10
C VAL A 656 18.05 -24.82 10.55
N PRO A 657 18.79 -25.49 11.44
CA PRO A 657 18.30 -25.80 12.80
C PRO A 657 17.77 -24.56 13.54
N GLY A 658 16.77 -24.75 14.40
CA GLY A 658 16.22 -23.67 15.25
C GLY A 658 15.00 -22.92 14.68
N ARG A 659 14.48 -23.29 13.50
CA ARG A 659 13.20 -22.76 12.98
C ARG A 659 12.07 -23.00 13.97
N LYS A 660 11.16 -22.03 14.08
CA LYS A 660 10.00 -22.10 14.98
C LYS A 660 8.69 -22.06 14.19
N GLN A 661 7.70 -22.86 14.60
CA GLN A 661 6.33 -22.75 14.08
C GLN A 661 5.68 -21.43 14.52
N GLY A 662 4.83 -20.86 13.66
CA GLY A 662 4.18 -19.56 13.85
C GLY A 662 5.08 -18.35 13.56
N TYR A 663 6.26 -18.57 12.95
CA TYR A 663 7.23 -17.52 12.65
C TYR A 663 7.26 -17.23 11.15
N VAL A 664 7.66 -15.99 10.83
CA VAL A 664 8.10 -15.61 9.49
C VAL A 664 9.61 -15.80 9.43
N ILE A 665 10.08 -16.48 8.39
CA ILE A 665 11.48 -16.66 8.04
C ILE A 665 11.75 -15.79 6.82
N HIS A 666 12.72 -14.90 6.91
CA HIS A 666 13.20 -14.13 5.77
C HIS A 666 14.55 -14.69 5.34
N LEU A 667 14.64 -15.05 4.07
CA LEU A 667 15.84 -15.54 3.43
C LEU A 667 16.30 -14.52 2.39
N ARG A 668 17.61 -14.25 2.38
CA ARG A 668 18.28 -13.50 1.33
C ARG A 668 19.43 -14.31 0.72
N THR A 669 19.49 -14.33 -0.60
CA THR A 669 20.60 -14.91 -1.38
C THR A 669 20.84 -14.10 -2.66
N ASP A 670 22.08 -14.05 -3.16
CA ASP A 670 22.45 -13.32 -4.40
C ASP A 670 23.28 -14.20 -5.34
N PRO A 671 22.73 -15.31 -5.83
CA PRO A 671 23.42 -16.16 -6.78
C PRO A 671 23.49 -15.48 -8.16
N ILE A 672 24.44 -15.96 -8.98
CA ILE A 672 24.50 -15.71 -10.41
C ILE A 672 24.15 -17.04 -11.10
N ALA A 673 23.20 -17.02 -12.04
CA ALA A 673 22.85 -18.20 -12.82
C ALA A 673 24.03 -18.67 -13.67
N SER A 674 24.05 -19.94 -14.06
CA SER A 674 25.05 -20.49 -14.98
C SER A 674 25.05 -19.80 -16.35
N SER A 675 23.96 -19.11 -16.69
CA SER A 675 23.86 -18.23 -17.87
C SER A 675 24.60 -16.89 -17.73
N GLY A 676 25.14 -16.59 -16.53
CA GLY A 676 25.75 -15.30 -16.19
C GLY A 676 24.76 -14.23 -15.72
N ARG A 677 23.46 -14.52 -15.69
CA ARG A 677 22.43 -13.57 -15.23
C ARG A 677 22.45 -13.40 -13.72
N ALA A 678 22.43 -12.15 -13.24
CA ALA A 678 22.22 -11.82 -11.84
C ALA A 678 20.75 -12.03 -11.45
N ILE A 679 20.51 -12.43 -10.20
CA ILE A 679 19.14 -12.67 -9.74
C ILE A 679 18.31 -11.38 -9.71
N TRP A 680 17.09 -11.43 -10.23
CA TRP A 680 16.17 -10.30 -10.26
C TRP A 680 15.74 -9.88 -8.86
N SER A 681 15.31 -10.84 -8.04
CA SER A 681 15.06 -10.64 -6.61
C SER A 681 15.50 -11.89 -5.83
N GLY A 682 16.26 -11.67 -4.76
CA GLY A 682 16.82 -12.74 -3.94
C GLY A 682 16.32 -12.78 -2.50
N ASP A 683 15.31 -11.97 -2.17
CA ASP A 683 14.60 -12.04 -0.88
C ASP A 683 13.33 -12.90 -0.98
N VAL A 684 13.08 -13.71 0.06
CA VAL A 684 11.86 -14.49 0.26
C VAL A 684 11.39 -14.33 1.70
N TRP A 685 10.10 -14.10 1.92
CA TRP A 685 9.49 -14.16 3.26
C TRP A 685 8.54 -15.35 3.32
N TYR A 686 8.92 -16.35 4.10
CA TYR A 686 8.19 -17.60 4.29
C TYR A 686 7.47 -17.59 5.65
N THR A 687 6.19 -17.93 5.69
CA THR A 687 5.44 -18.13 6.93
C THR A 687 5.40 -19.61 7.24
N LEU A 688 5.98 -20.04 8.37
CA LEU A 688 6.07 -21.44 8.78
C LEU A 688 5.06 -21.72 9.89
N ASN A 689 3.91 -22.30 9.54
CA ASN A 689 2.87 -22.68 10.50
C ASN A 689 3.10 -24.12 11.01
N GLU A 690 3.42 -25.03 10.11
CA GLU A 690 3.64 -26.45 10.32
C GLU A 690 5.01 -26.89 9.78
N ILE A 691 5.67 -27.78 10.52
CA ILE A 691 6.90 -28.44 10.06
C ILE A 691 6.50 -29.78 9.42
N PRO A 692 6.93 -30.06 8.17
CA PRO A 692 6.66 -31.36 7.54
C PRO A 692 7.23 -32.53 8.34
N GLU A 693 6.54 -33.67 8.34
CA GLU A 693 6.96 -34.91 8.99
C GLU A 693 8.17 -35.58 8.31
#